data_AF-A0A2V7YLU7-F1
#
_entry.id   AF-A0A2V7YLU7-F1
#
_cell.length_a   1.000
_cell.length_b   1.000
_cell.length_c   1.000
_cell.angle_alpha   90.00
_cell.angle_beta   90.00
_cell.angle_gamma   90.00
#
_symmetry.space_group_name_H-M   'P 1'
#
loop_
_entity.id
_entity.type
_entity.pdbx_description
1 polymer ?
#
loop_
_entity_poly.entity_id
_entity_poly.type
_entity_poly.pdbx_seq_one_letter_code
_entity_poly.pdbx_strand_id
1 'polypeptide(L)'
;MKDIHLEKGMHCSDCHFSQDAHGDGLIHGEYGDSLEIGCEDCHGTVRSKATLRTSGPAAPPGGTDLSLGTTPSGRRRFVWRDGRLWQRSMLDPKVEWEVVQVLDSITPGNPHYSEKSRLAKTLRKDGATWGSVPGSESSLAHADSRMTCYTCHSAWATACSGCHLPQEANAKTEIHHFEGGETRNYASYNPQVIRTDAYMLGINGKVKGNRIAPVRSSSALVLSSTNASRERFYVQQPPISAPGFSSQAFNPHVPHTVRARETKTCTDCHVSAAGDNNAWLAQLLTQGTNFVNFIGRFAWVGEGREGMEAVTVTEADEPQSVIGSYLQRLAYPDFYKAHQERKLELQEAHHHHSGGEVRSLQLRGEYLFTAQGKAGFEVYDVANVDNKDASERVVTAPVSPLGQRTYVRTRDATGVALPTTMPVARRQGDPANLEQPLHPIYDYAFVSDREEGLVLVDVTTLTDGNPENNFLKRALTFNPGGALTGAEGLTVAGTWVYVVTRDELVVVDAAEPLKPRIAARLSGFRQPAAVAVQFRYAFVADRDGLAVVDVTDPGAPSLAGRAAGFAGRSVYVARTWAYVAAGEKGVALVDVERPEAPRLDRLWNADGRLKDTRDVKVASTNASLFAYVADGVGGLAAVQLTSPETVPGYLGLSPRPEPRLIATRRTRGPAVALSKGLDRDRAADESGHQVSVFNRLGARPFNADEMRRLYLRSGRLYTVIDEPPGAPETRP
;
A
#
# COMPACT_ATOMS: atom_id res chain seq x y z
N MET A 1 -9.67 -7.21 -20.35
CA MET A 1 -9.03 -6.87 -21.64
C MET A 1 -7.89 -7.84 -21.87
N LYS A 2 -7.82 -8.49 -23.04
CA LYS A 2 -6.76 -9.47 -23.36
C LYS A 2 -5.46 -8.76 -23.72
N ASP A 3 -4.33 -9.42 -23.50
CA ASP A 3 -3.04 -9.02 -24.09
C ASP A 3 -3.16 -8.93 -25.62
N ILE A 4 -2.47 -7.97 -26.25
CA ILE A 4 -2.51 -7.79 -27.71
C ILE A 4 -1.95 -9.01 -28.45
N HIS A 5 -0.94 -9.67 -27.90
CA HIS A 5 -0.36 -10.88 -28.48
C HIS A 5 -1.41 -12.00 -28.51
N LEU A 6 -2.11 -12.21 -27.39
CA LEU A 6 -3.19 -13.20 -27.30
C LEU A 6 -4.37 -12.84 -28.23
N GLU A 7 -4.69 -11.56 -28.39
CA GLU A 7 -5.74 -11.11 -29.33
C GLU A 7 -5.37 -11.42 -30.80
N LYS A 8 -4.08 -11.38 -31.14
CA LYS A 8 -3.56 -11.77 -32.46
C LYS A 8 -3.46 -13.28 -32.66
N GLY A 9 -3.76 -14.09 -31.64
CA GLY A 9 -3.71 -15.54 -31.68
C GLY A 9 -2.37 -16.15 -31.23
N MET A 10 -1.50 -15.37 -30.56
CA MET A 10 -0.27 -15.90 -29.97
C MET A 10 -0.55 -16.76 -28.74
N HIS A 11 0.21 -17.85 -28.64
CA HIS A 11 0.29 -18.71 -27.46
C HIS A 11 1.68 -18.61 -26.81
N CYS A 12 1.86 -19.22 -25.64
CA CYS A 12 3.13 -19.15 -24.91
C CYS A 12 4.32 -19.56 -25.79
N SER A 13 4.20 -20.60 -26.62
CA SER A 13 5.26 -21.06 -27.54
C SER A 13 5.62 -20.05 -28.64
N ASP A 14 4.78 -19.04 -28.89
CA ASP A 14 5.04 -17.96 -29.83
C ASP A 14 5.94 -16.86 -29.26
N CYS A 15 6.11 -16.79 -27.93
CA CYS A 15 7.02 -15.83 -27.29
C CYS A 15 8.08 -16.49 -26.40
N HIS A 16 7.93 -17.79 -26.07
CA HIS A 16 8.92 -18.58 -25.34
C HIS A 16 9.61 -19.55 -26.30
N PHE A 17 10.94 -19.46 -26.37
CA PHE A 17 11.78 -20.18 -27.32
C PHE A 17 12.35 -21.47 -26.71
N SER A 18 13.21 -22.16 -27.47
CA SER A 18 13.80 -23.43 -27.09
C SER A 18 14.41 -23.37 -25.69
N GLN A 19 15.13 -22.30 -25.35
CA GLN A 19 15.76 -22.18 -24.05
C GLN A 19 14.74 -21.89 -22.93
N ASP A 20 13.75 -21.04 -23.19
CA ASP A 20 12.67 -20.78 -22.22
C ASP A 20 11.88 -22.05 -21.89
N ALA A 21 11.76 -22.98 -22.85
CA ALA A 21 11.01 -24.22 -22.71
C ALA A 21 11.84 -25.41 -22.17
N HIS A 22 13.12 -25.50 -22.54
CA HIS A 22 13.99 -26.63 -22.19
C HIS A 22 15.04 -26.29 -21.12
N GLY A 23 15.18 -25.01 -20.78
CA GLY A 23 16.23 -24.49 -19.92
C GLY A 23 17.58 -24.31 -20.64
N ASP A 24 18.47 -23.61 -19.98
CA ASP A 24 19.89 -23.44 -20.32
C ASP A 24 20.82 -24.37 -19.50
N GLY A 25 20.22 -25.25 -18.69
CA GLY A 25 20.94 -26.12 -17.75
C GLY A 25 21.36 -25.43 -16.45
N LEU A 26 20.97 -24.17 -16.22
CA LEU A 26 21.25 -23.43 -14.99
C LEU A 26 20.03 -23.39 -14.07
N ILE A 27 20.29 -23.26 -12.77
CA ILE A 27 19.25 -22.98 -11.76
C ILE A 27 19.19 -21.48 -11.56
N HIS A 28 18.08 -20.88 -11.95
CA HIS A 28 17.83 -19.45 -11.81
C HIS A 28 17.16 -19.13 -10.46
N GLY A 29 17.44 -17.95 -9.90
CA GLY A 29 16.82 -17.48 -8.66
C GLY A 29 15.32 -17.17 -8.82
N GLU A 30 14.87 -16.90 -10.04
CA GLU A 30 13.46 -16.82 -10.40
C GLU A 30 13.18 -17.24 -11.84
N TYR A 31 11.93 -17.66 -12.13
CA TYR A 31 11.50 -18.02 -13.50
C TYR A 31 11.69 -16.89 -14.51
N GLY A 32 11.57 -15.63 -14.09
CA GLY A 32 11.76 -14.51 -14.99
C GLY A 32 13.22 -14.29 -15.40
N ASP A 33 14.20 -14.85 -14.69
CA ASP A 33 15.62 -14.74 -15.02
C ASP A 33 16.03 -15.78 -16.07
N SER A 34 15.24 -16.85 -16.24
CA SER A 34 15.44 -17.83 -17.32
C SER A 34 14.92 -17.34 -18.67
N LEU A 35 14.39 -16.10 -18.75
CA LEU A 35 13.86 -15.54 -19.99
C LEU A 35 14.99 -15.16 -20.93
N GLU A 36 15.00 -15.78 -22.10
CA GLU A 36 15.99 -15.50 -23.14
C GLU A 36 15.62 -14.24 -23.94
N ILE A 37 14.33 -13.90 -24.09
CA ILE A 37 13.88 -12.83 -24.99
C ILE A 37 13.44 -11.55 -24.26
N GLY A 38 13.71 -10.39 -24.87
CA GLY A 38 13.16 -9.08 -24.55
C GLY A 38 12.23 -8.51 -25.63
N CYS A 39 11.47 -7.46 -25.29
CA CYS A 39 10.56 -6.82 -26.25
C CYS A 39 11.31 -6.21 -27.45
N GLU A 40 12.47 -5.60 -27.21
CA GLU A 40 13.31 -4.98 -28.24
C GLU A 40 13.84 -5.98 -29.28
N ASP A 41 13.95 -7.27 -28.93
CA ASP A 41 14.47 -8.31 -29.82
C ASP A 41 13.55 -8.55 -31.04
N CYS A 42 12.25 -8.31 -30.87
CA CYS A 42 11.23 -8.44 -31.91
C CYS A 42 10.71 -7.08 -32.41
N HIS A 43 10.66 -6.06 -31.56
CA HIS A 43 10.09 -4.75 -31.89
C HIS A 43 11.14 -3.67 -32.21
N GLY A 44 12.42 -3.92 -31.95
CA GLY A 44 13.48 -2.94 -32.12
C GLY A 44 13.41 -1.81 -31.10
N THR A 45 14.11 -0.71 -31.41
CA THR A 45 14.22 0.47 -30.55
C THR A 45 13.82 1.73 -31.34
N VAL A 46 13.91 2.89 -30.70
CA VAL A 46 13.76 4.19 -31.38
C VAL A 46 14.87 4.47 -32.42
N ARG A 47 15.95 3.68 -32.45
CA ARG A 47 17.10 3.90 -33.35
C ARG A 47 17.17 2.91 -34.50
N SER A 48 16.69 1.69 -34.29
CA SER A 48 16.86 0.60 -35.24
C SER A 48 15.70 -0.38 -35.16
N LYS A 49 15.40 -1.02 -36.29
CA LYS A 49 14.53 -2.19 -36.33
C LYS A 49 15.15 -3.35 -35.54
N ALA A 50 14.31 -4.31 -35.18
CA ALA A 50 14.70 -5.52 -34.46
C ALA A 50 15.83 -6.27 -35.19
N THR A 51 16.82 -6.71 -34.42
CA THR A 51 17.91 -7.57 -34.92
C THR A 51 17.52 -9.03 -34.96
N LEU A 52 16.42 -9.42 -34.30
CA LEU A 52 16.01 -10.80 -34.07
C LEU A 52 17.07 -11.62 -33.32
N ARG A 53 17.89 -10.96 -32.50
CA ARG A 53 18.82 -11.62 -31.58
C ARG A 53 18.34 -11.43 -30.16
N THR A 54 18.29 -12.51 -29.41
CA THR A 54 17.79 -12.51 -28.05
C THR A 54 18.74 -11.75 -27.10
N SER A 55 18.18 -10.99 -26.17
CA SER A 55 18.95 -10.16 -25.22
C SER A 55 18.43 -10.24 -23.77
N GLY A 56 17.51 -11.15 -23.47
CA GLY A 56 17.00 -11.39 -22.13
C GLY A 56 18.07 -11.96 -21.19
N PRO A 57 17.81 -12.02 -19.87
CA PRO A 57 18.83 -12.39 -18.90
C PRO A 57 19.46 -13.76 -19.10
N ALA A 58 18.73 -14.72 -19.67
CA ALA A 58 19.25 -16.05 -19.96
C ALA A 58 19.88 -16.15 -21.36
N ALA A 59 19.82 -15.11 -22.20
CA ALA A 59 20.32 -15.20 -23.57
C ALA A 59 21.81 -15.60 -23.62
N PRO A 60 22.21 -16.51 -24.52
CA PRO A 60 23.60 -16.89 -24.66
C PRO A 60 24.45 -15.70 -25.15
N PRO A 61 25.79 -15.73 -24.98
CA PRO A 61 26.66 -14.67 -25.49
C PRO A 61 26.41 -14.38 -26.99
N GLY A 62 26.02 -13.15 -27.31
CA GLY A 62 25.68 -12.73 -28.68
C GLY A 62 24.24 -13.01 -29.13
N GLY A 63 23.42 -13.61 -28.25
CA GLY A 63 22.01 -13.91 -28.47
C GLY A 63 21.75 -15.04 -29.47
N THR A 64 20.64 -15.74 -29.27
CA THR A 64 20.10 -16.69 -30.26
C THR A 64 19.51 -15.93 -31.44
N ASP A 65 19.85 -16.36 -32.64
CA ASP A 65 19.33 -15.78 -33.88
C ASP A 65 17.95 -16.36 -34.21
N LEU A 66 16.90 -15.59 -33.90
CA LEU A 66 15.51 -15.98 -34.10
C LEU A 66 15.12 -16.07 -35.58
N SER A 67 15.89 -15.44 -36.48
CA SER A 67 15.63 -15.53 -37.93
C SER A 67 15.84 -16.93 -38.49
N LEU A 68 16.63 -17.75 -37.78
CA LEU A 68 16.91 -19.13 -38.14
C LEU A 68 15.79 -20.10 -37.68
N GLY A 69 14.91 -19.68 -36.78
CA GLY A 69 13.84 -20.52 -36.24
C GLY A 69 12.80 -20.94 -37.28
N THR A 70 12.24 -22.14 -37.12
CA THR A 70 11.14 -22.67 -37.94
C THR A 70 9.94 -23.07 -37.10
N THR A 71 8.74 -22.99 -37.68
CA THR A 71 7.51 -23.56 -37.12
C THR A 71 7.50 -25.09 -37.31
N PRO A 72 6.62 -25.84 -36.61
CA PRO A 72 6.46 -27.29 -36.82
C PRO A 72 6.07 -27.67 -38.26
N SER A 73 5.49 -26.75 -39.01
CA SER A 73 5.19 -26.90 -40.44
C SER A 73 6.39 -26.66 -41.37
N GLY A 74 7.60 -26.50 -40.82
CA GLY A 74 8.84 -26.30 -41.59
C GLY A 74 9.02 -24.90 -42.18
N ARG A 75 8.14 -23.95 -41.86
CA ARG A 75 8.22 -22.56 -42.37
C ARG A 75 9.09 -21.72 -41.43
N ARG A 76 9.83 -20.74 -41.97
CA ARG A 76 10.54 -19.74 -41.13
C ARG A 76 9.56 -19.06 -40.16
N ARG A 77 9.91 -19.01 -38.88
CA ARG A 77 9.06 -18.41 -37.84
C ARG A 77 8.98 -16.91 -38.00
N PHE A 78 10.12 -16.24 -38.20
CA PHE A 78 10.21 -14.82 -38.49
C PHE A 78 10.61 -14.58 -39.95
N VAL A 79 9.94 -13.66 -40.63
CA VAL A 79 10.21 -13.31 -42.03
C VAL A 79 10.04 -11.82 -42.25
N TRP A 80 11.04 -11.18 -42.85
CA TRP A 80 10.91 -9.83 -43.39
C TRP A 80 10.26 -9.87 -44.77
N ARG A 81 9.18 -9.09 -44.97
CA ARG A 81 8.49 -8.90 -46.26
C ARG A 81 8.27 -7.42 -46.47
N ASP A 82 8.80 -6.87 -47.56
CA ASP A 82 8.65 -5.45 -47.91
C ASP A 82 9.03 -4.51 -46.75
N GLY A 83 10.10 -4.85 -46.03
CA GLY A 83 10.59 -4.07 -44.88
C GLY A 83 9.77 -4.19 -43.59
N ARG A 84 8.76 -5.08 -43.54
CA ARG A 84 7.94 -5.39 -42.37
C ARG A 84 8.27 -6.76 -41.81
N LEU A 85 8.30 -6.88 -40.49
CA LEU A 85 8.55 -8.15 -39.81
C LEU A 85 7.24 -8.90 -39.63
N TRP A 86 7.21 -10.16 -40.03
CA TRP A 86 6.09 -11.07 -39.82
C TRP A 86 6.53 -12.23 -38.95
N GLN A 87 5.67 -12.64 -38.03
CA GLN A 87 5.83 -13.85 -37.24
C GLN A 87 4.69 -14.83 -37.53
N ARG A 88 5.02 -16.11 -37.64
CA ARG A 88 4.07 -17.21 -37.82
C ARG A 88 3.82 -17.92 -36.50
N SER A 89 2.60 -18.40 -36.31
CA SER A 89 2.25 -19.18 -35.13
C SER A 89 2.97 -20.54 -35.11
N MET A 90 3.37 -20.94 -33.92
CA MET A 90 3.93 -22.26 -33.61
C MET A 90 2.85 -23.34 -33.52
N LEU A 91 1.58 -22.98 -33.33
CA LEU A 91 0.47 -23.93 -33.18
C LEU A 91 -0.42 -24.00 -34.42
N ASP A 92 -0.73 -22.87 -35.05
CA ASP A 92 -1.59 -22.85 -36.24
C ASP A 92 -0.79 -22.43 -37.50
N PRO A 93 -0.55 -23.33 -38.46
CA PRO A 93 0.24 -23.03 -39.65
C PRO A 93 -0.41 -21.99 -40.59
N LYS A 94 -1.69 -21.66 -40.39
CA LYS A 94 -2.45 -20.68 -41.17
C LYS A 94 -2.43 -19.28 -40.54
N VAL A 95 -1.94 -19.14 -39.31
CA VAL A 95 -1.93 -17.87 -38.58
C VAL A 95 -0.55 -17.23 -38.64
N GLU A 96 -0.51 -15.96 -39.03
CA GLU A 96 0.67 -15.09 -38.94
C GLU A 96 0.23 -13.65 -38.69
N TRP A 97 1.11 -12.85 -38.07
CA TRP A 97 0.84 -11.45 -37.74
C TRP A 97 2.08 -10.58 -38.01
N GLU A 98 1.82 -9.30 -38.27
CA GLU A 98 2.87 -8.30 -38.37
C GLU A 98 3.37 -7.93 -36.96
N VAL A 99 4.70 -7.90 -36.79
CA VAL A 99 5.38 -7.43 -35.59
C VAL A 99 5.83 -6.00 -35.85
N VAL A 100 5.02 -5.04 -35.37
CA VAL A 100 5.25 -3.61 -35.58
C VAL A 100 6.55 -3.16 -34.91
N GLN A 101 7.37 -2.39 -35.61
CA GLN A 101 8.65 -1.90 -35.11
C GLN A 101 8.49 -0.54 -34.40
N VAL A 102 9.22 -0.31 -33.31
CA VAL A 102 9.20 0.96 -32.56
C VAL A 102 9.65 2.12 -33.45
N LEU A 103 10.68 1.92 -34.27
CA LEU A 103 11.13 2.93 -35.23
C LEU A 103 10.02 3.34 -36.21
N ASP A 104 9.23 2.37 -36.66
CA ASP A 104 8.12 2.62 -37.59
C ASP A 104 7.01 3.45 -36.91
N SER A 105 6.71 3.18 -35.63
CA SER A 105 5.64 3.90 -34.90
C SER A 105 5.99 5.36 -34.57
N ILE A 106 7.26 5.74 -34.55
CA ILE A 106 7.70 7.11 -34.26
C ILE A 106 8.06 7.92 -35.52
N THR A 107 8.04 7.31 -36.71
CA THR A 107 8.49 7.95 -37.95
C THR A 107 7.32 8.53 -38.74
N PRO A 108 7.23 9.87 -38.91
CA PRO A 108 6.17 10.50 -39.70
C PRO A 108 6.11 9.94 -41.13
N GLY A 109 4.89 9.74 -41.65
CA GLY A 109 4.67 9.16 -42.98
C GLY A 109 4.68 7.63 -43.03
N ASN A 110 5.09 6.94 -41.96
CA ASN A 110 4.95 5.50 -41.86
C ASN A 110 3.48 5.10 -41.59
N PRO A 111 2.95 4.00 -42.16
CA PRO A 111 1.59 3.53 -41.89
C PRO A 111 1.27 3.24 -40.42
N HIS A 112 2.27 2.91 -39.60
CA HIS A 112 2.11 2.66 -38.17
C HIS A 112 2.40 3.88 -37.28
N TYR A 113 2.61 5.05 -37.88
CA TYR A 113 2.93 6.28 -37.17
C TYR A 113 1.89 6.60 -36.09
N SER A 114 2.38 6.92 -34.89
CA SER A 114 1.58 7.41 -33.77
C SER A 114 2.31 8.59 -33.12
N GLU A 115 1.67 9.76 -33.12
CA GLU A 115 2.21 10.94 -32.47
C GLU A 115 2.42 10.73 -30.96
N LYS A 116 1.49 10.02 -30.30
CA LYS A 116 1.63 9.64 -28.89
C LYS A 116 2.84 8.75 -28.65
N SER A 117 3.08 7.77 -29.54
CA SER A 117 4.28 6.92 -29.48
C SER A 117 5.55 7.75 -29.66
N ARG A 118 5.58 8.62 -30.69
CA ARG A 118 6.71 9.53 -30.96
C ARG A 118 7.00 10.41 -29.76
N LEU A 119 5.99 11.05 -29.16
CA LEU A 119 6.12 11.86 -27.95
C LEU A 119 6.74 11.05 -26.81
N ALA A 120 6.08 9.96 -26.38
CA ALA A 120 6.51 9.20 -25.21
C ALA A 120 7.94 8.64 -25.35
N LYS A 121 8.30 8.17 -26.55
CA LYS A 121 9.60 7.54 -26.84
C LYS A 121 10.73 8.52 -27.13
N THR A 122 10.44 9.78 -27.46
CA THR A 122 11.48 10.79 -27.77
C THR A 122 11.56 11.95 -26.79
N LEU A 123 10.62 12.04 -25.84
CA LEU A 123 10.63 13.06 -24.78
C LEU A 123 11.96 13.08 -24.03
N ARG A 124 12.53 14.27 -23.89
CA ARG A 124 13.77 14.51 -23.16
C ARG A 124 13.53 14.64 -21.67
N LYS A 125 14.62 14.51 -20.91
CA LYS A 125 14.64 14.73 -19.45
C LYS A 125 14.27 16.16 -19.03
N ASP A 126 14.19 17.13 -19.94
CA ASP A 126 13.67 18.48 -19.65
C ASP A 126 12.13 18.53 -19.56
N GLY A 127 11.43 17.53 -20.12
CA GLY A 127 9.97 17.42 -20.09
C GLY A 127 9.25 18.25 -21.15
N ALA A 128 10.00 18.91 -22.04
CA ALA A 128 9.45 19.78 -23.08
C ALA A 128 9.94 19.41 -24.47
N THR A 129 11.21 19.03 -24.61
CA THR A 129 11.80 18.71 -25.91
C THR A 129 11.41 17.28 -26.32
N TRP A 130 10.87 17.12 -27.52
CA TRP A 130 10.48 15.81 -28.07
C TRP A 130 10.46 15.85 -29.61
N GLY A 131 10.24 14.71 -30.25
CA GLY A 131 10.04 14.60 -31.70
C GLY A 131 11.25 14.06 -32.46
N SER A 132 12.47 14.30 -31.99
CA SER A 132 13.70 13.79 -32.61
C SER A 132 14.36 12.70 -31.76
N VAL A 133 14.98 11.71 -32.42
CA VAL A 133 15.81 10.71 -31.72
C VAL A 133 17.19 11.34 -31.43
N PRO A 134 17.61 11.43 -30.15
CA PRO A 134 18.85 12.12 -29.75
C PRO A 134 20.09 11.32 -30.15
N GLY A 135 21.27 11.93 -30.10
CA GLY A 135 22.54 11.19 -30.25
C GLY A 135 22.76 10.14 -29.16
N SER A 136 22.36 10.41 -27.91
CA SER A 136 22.49 9.50 -26.77
C SER A 136 21.13 9.21 -26.13
N GLU A 137 20.86 7.94 -25.79
CA GLU A 137 19.66 7.55 -25.05
C GLU A 137 19.59 8.13 -23.63
N SER A 138 20.75 8.51 -23.06
CA SER A 138 20.82 9.11 -21.72
C SER A 138 20.04 10.43 -21.61
N SER A 139 19.77 11.09 -22.74
CA SER A 139 18.95 12.31 -22.82
C SER A 139 17.45 12.03 -22.77
N LEU A 140 17.02 10.80 -23.05
CA LEU A 140 15.60 10.41 -23.07
C LEU A 140 15.04 10.28 -21.65
N ALA A 141 13.81 10.76 -21.45
CA ALA A 141 13.05 10.55 -20.23
C ALA A 141 12.80 9.05 -19.99
N HIS A 142 12.43 8.33 -21.07
CA HIS A 142 12.03 6.92 -21.05
C HIS A 142 12.98 6.05 -21.89
N ALA A 143 14.28 6.05 -21.55
CA ALA A 143 15.26 5.20 -22.23
C ALA A 143 15.00 3.71 -21.97
N ASP A 144 15.16 2.86 -23.00
CA ASP A 144 14.91 1.42 -22.92
C ASP A 144 15.89 0.72 -21.93
N SER A 145 17.07 1.31 -21.70
CA SER A 145 18.05 0.88 -20.68
C SER A 145 17.65 1.19 -19.24
N ARG A 146 16.64 2.06 -19.02
CA ARG A 146 16.19 2.46 -17.68
C ARG A 146 14.76 2.04 -17.36
N MET A 147 13.94 1.72 -18.36
CA MET A 147 12.53 1.40 -18.18
C MET A 147 12.15 0.24 -19.10
N THR A 148 11.42 -0.73 -18.59
CA THR A 148 10.92 -1.83 -19.41
C THR A 148 9.75 -1.38 -20.28
N CYS A 149 9.60 -1.96 -21.47
CA CYS A 149 8.50 -1.60 -22.37
C CYS A 149 7.12 -1.82 -21.73
N TYR A 150 6.96 -2.90 -20.97
CA TYR A 150 5.69 -3.23 -20.31
C TYR A 150 5.32 -2.27 -19.15
N THR A 151 6.21 -1.37 -18.72
CA THR A 151 5.84 -0.23 -17.86
C THR A 151 4.85 0.72 -18.55
N CYS A 152 5.03 1.00 -19.84
CA CYS A 152 4.04 1.83 -20.53
C CYS A 152 2.93 0.99 -21.13
N HIS A 153 3.26 -0.20 -21.63
CA HIS A 153 2.34 -0.94 -22.47
C HIS A 153 1.34 -1.84 -21.71
N SER A 154 1.51 -2.10 -20.41
CA SER A 154 0.53 -2.85 -19.63
C SER A 154 -0.72 -2.01 -19.33
N ALA A 155 -1.88 -2.47 -19.79
CA ALA A 155 -3.15 -1.79 -19.54
C ALA A 155 -3.55 -1.80 -18.06
N TRP A 156 -3.41 -2.97 -17.42
CA TRP A 156 -3.78 -3.21 -16.03
C TRP A 156 -2.79 -4.20 -15.40
N ALA A 157 -2.70 -4.21 -14.07
CA ALA A 157 -1.87 -5.15 -13.33
C ALA A 157 -2.68 -5.78 -12.20
N THR A 158 -2.39 -7.04 -11.87
CA THR A 158 -3.00 -7.68 -10.70
C THR A 158 -2.25 -7.25 -9.45
N ALA A 159 -2.98 -6.92 -8.39
CA ALA A 159 -2.45 -6.74 -7.05
C ALA A 159 -3.21 -7.66 -6.07
N CYS A 160 -2.46 -8.39 -5.24
CA CYS A 160 -3.01 -9.28 -4.23
C CYS A 160 -2.59 -8.76 -2.86
N SER A 161 -3.51 -8.06 -2.18
CA SER A 161 -3.30 -7.42 -0.89
C SER A 161 -3.77 -8.37 0.22
N GLY A 162 -2.85 -9.22 0.66
CA GLY A 162 -3.04 -10.14 1.78
C GLY A 162 -3.45 -11.56 1.37
N CYS A 163 -2.83 -12.55 2.01
CA CYS A 163 -3.24 -13.95 2.01
C CYS A 163 -3.29 -14.42 3.46
N HIS A 164 -4.47 -14.86 3.91
CA HIS A 164 -4.61 -15.43 5.24
C HIS A 164 -4.33 -16.93 5.16
N LEU A 165 -3.41 -17.39 6.01
CA LEU A 165 -3.07 -18.80 6.19
C LEU A 165 -3.53 -19.25 7.58
N PRO A 166 -4.78 -19.75 7.73
CA PRO A 166 -5.21 -20.41 8.94
C PRO A 166 -4.61 -21.83 8.96
N GLN A 167 -3.58 -22.01 9.78
CA GLN A 167 -2.99 -23.31 10.04
C GLN A 167 -3.80 -24.05 11.11
N GLU A 168 -4.13 -25.31 10.85
CA GLU A 168 -4.82 -26.18 11.80
C GLU A 168 -3.99 -27.42 12.13
N ALA A 169 -3.63 -27.58 13.40
CA ALA A 169 -2.81 -28.69 13.83
C ALA A 169 -3.53 -30.04 13.72
N ASN A 170 -2.78 -31.08 13.35
CA ASN A 170 -3.27 -32.47 13.19
C ASN A 170 -4.35 -32.70 12.12
N ALA A 171 -4.72 -31.69 11.33
CA ALA A 171 -5.38 -31.90 10.06
C ALA A 171 -4.39 -32.58 9.10
N LYS A 172 -4.71 -33.81 8.70
CA LYS A 172 -3.90 -34.62 7.78
C LYS A 172 -4.36 -34.36 6.36
N THR A 173 -3.44 -33.98 5.48
CA THR A 173 -3.73 -33.85 4.03
C THR A 173 -2.62 -34.50 3.22
N GLU A 174 -2.97 -34.92 2.01
CA GLU A 174 -1.98 -35.23 0.99
C GLU A 174 -1.16 -33.97 0.66
N ILE A 175 0.16 -34.13 0.54
CA ILE A 175 1.07 -33.06 0.12
C ILE A 175 0.92 -32.92 -1.40
N HIS A 176 0.45 -31.77 -1.86
CA HIS A 176 0.32 -31.45 -3.29
C HIS A 176 1.60 -30.88 -3.92
N HIS A 177 2.76 -31.07 -3.27
CA HIS A 177 4.08 -30.76 -3.81
C HIS A 177 4.74 -32.01 -4.41
N PHE A 178 5.84 -31.82 -5.14
CA PHE A 178 6.54 -32.89 -5.89
C PHE A 178 7.05 -34.05 -5.01
N GLU A 179 7.17 -33.85 -3.70
CA GLU A 179 7.65 -34.84 -2.74
C GLU A 179 6.60 -35.94 -2.45
N GLY A 180 5.31 -35.65 -2.69
CA GLY A 180 4.19 -36.52 -2.31
C GLY A 180 4.09 -36.77 -0.79
N GLY A 181 3.24 -37.72 -0.39
CA GLY A 181 3.06 -38.10 1.01
C GLY A 181 1.98 -37.29 1.73
N GLU A 182 2.03 -37.27 3.06
CA GLU A 182 1.01 -36.65 3.90
C GLU A 182 1.67 -35.69 4.90
N THR A 183 1.06 -34.53 5.09
CA THR A 183 1.46 -33.57 6.12
C THR A 183 0.39 -33.48 7.21
N ARG A 184 0.85 -33.18 8.43
CA ARG A 184 0.00 -32.75 9.55
C ARG A 184 0.32 -31.27 9.78
N ASN A 185 -0.70 -30.45 10.00
CA ASN A 185 -0.66 -28.97 9.98
C ASN A 185 -1.04 -28.40 8.61
N TYR A 186 -2.26 -28.69 8.18
CA TYR A 186 -2.82 -28.11 6.96
C TYR A 186 -2.99 -26.59 7.13
N ALA A 187 -2.56 -25.83 6.13
CA ALA A 187 -2.84 -24.42 6.00
C ALA A 187 -3.51 -24.19 4.65
N SER A 188 -4.75 -23.71 4.66
CA SER A 188 -5.43 -23.32 3.42
C SER A 188 -4.91 -21.95 2.94
N TYR A 189 -4.70 -21.80 1.64
CA TYR A 189 -4.29 -20.52 1.06
C TYR A 189 -5.52 -19.69 0.71
N ASN A 190 -5.79 -18.63 1.49
CA ASN A 190 -6.99 -17.79 1.31
C ASN A 190 -6.59 -16.37 0.88
N PRO A 191 -6.59 -16.06 -0.43
CA PRO A 191 -6.39 -14.71 -0.91
C PRO A 191 -7.49 -13.80 -0.37
N GLN A 192 -7.11 -12.68 0.25
CA GLN A 192 -8.06 -11.75 0.84
C GLN A 192 -8.57 -10.78 -0.23
N VAL A 193 -7.76 -9.79 -0.60
CA VAL A 193 -8.17 -8.74 -1.54
C VAL A 193 -7.37 -8.86 -2.83
N ILE A 194 -8.05 -9.15 -3.95
CA ILE A 194 -7.45 -9.17 -5.29
C ILE A 194 -8.07 -8.07 -6.13
N ARG A 195 -7.22 -7.24 -6.74
CA ARG A 195 -7.63 -6.05 -7.50
C ARG A 195 -6.85 -5.92 -8.81
N THR A 196 -7.45 -5.23 -9.77
CA THR A 196 -6.85 -4.93 -11.09
C THR A 196 -6.77 -3.44 -11.40
N ASP A 197 -7.34 -2.62 -10.53
CA ASP A 197 -7.29 -1.15 -10.53
C ASP A 197 -6.00 -0.59 -9.91
N ALA A 198 -5.11 -1.45 -9.40
CA ALA A 198 -3.84 -1.04 -8.83
C ALA A 198 -2.74 -1.00 -9.89
N TYR A 199 -2.00 0.11 -9.95
CA TYR A 199 -0.81 0.22 -10.78
C TYR A 199 0.33 0.86 -10.01
N MET A 200 1.42 0.12 -9.84
CA MET A 200 2.56 0.50 -9.00
C MET A 200 3.86 0.31 -9.79
N LEU A 201 4.86 1.13 -9.51
CA LEU A 201 6.17 1.07 -10.13
C LEU A 201 7.27 0.89 -9.09
N GLY A 202 8.36 0.25 -9.52
CA GLY A 202 9.57 0.12 -8.75
C GLY A 202 10.74 -0.29 -9.64
N ILE A 203 11.81 -0.75 -9.01
CA ILE A 203 13.05 -1.16 -9.68
C ILE A 203 13.09 -2.68 -9.76
N ASN A 204 13.35 -3.19 -10.97
CA ASN A 204 13.49 -4.62 -11.22
C ASN A 204 14.83 -5.14 -10.67
N GLY A 205 14.97 -6.47 -10.57
CA GLY A 205 16.19 -7.09 -10.05
C GLY A 205 17.44 -6.78 -10.89
N LYS A 206 18.61 -6.95 -10.27
CA LYS A 206 19.91 -6.66 -10.89
C LYS A 206 20.13 -7.40 -12.21
N VAL A 207 19.69 -8.65 -12.27
CA VAL A 207 19.77 -9.53 -13.46
C VAL A 207 18.98 -8.95 -14.65
N LYS A 208 17.98 -8.10 -14.39
CA LYS A 208 17.16 -7.41 -15.40
C LYS A 208 17.56 -5.95 -15.62
N GLY A 209 18.76 -5.59 -15.18
CA GLY A 209 19.37 -4.28 -15.42
C GLY A 209 18.85 -3.15 -14.53
N ASN A 210 18.20 -3.46 -13.39
CA ASN A 210 17.63 -2.44 -12.49
C ASN A 210 16.68 -1.46 -13.20
N ARG A 211 15.94 -1.94 -14.21
CA ARG A 211 15.01 -1.13 -14.98
C ARG A 211 13.72 -0.88 -14.20
N ILE A 212 13.08 0.27 -14.45
CA ILE A 212 11.74 0.58 -13.94
C ILE A 212 10.76 -0.43 -14.54
N ALA A 213 9.99 -1.08 -13.67
CA ALA A 213 8.99 -2.08 -14.04
C ALA A 213 7.71 -1.89 -13.20
N PRO A 214 6.55 -2.38 -13.69
CA PRO A 214 5.39 -2.60 -12.85
C PRO A 214 5.76 -3.53 -11.69
N VAL A 215 5.34 -3.13 -10.50
CA VAL A 215 5.41 -3.95 -9.29
C VAL A 215 4.00 -4.23 -8.80
N ARG A 216 3.83 -5.30 -8.05
CA ARG A 216 2.56 -5.62 -7.40
C ARG A 216 2.80 -6.11 -5.98
N SER A 217 1.81 -5.90 -5.13
CA SER A 217 1.69 -6.68 -3.90
C SER A 217 1.50 -8.16 -4.28
N SER A 218 2.29 -9.03 -3.66
CA SER A 218 2.39 -10.45 -3.97
C SER A 218 2.65 -11.24 -2.69
N SER A 219 1.81 -12.23 -2.39
CA SER A 219 2.01 -13.16 -1.27
C SER A 219 2.23 -12.46 0.08
N ALA A 220 1.37 -11.49 0.38
CA ALA A 220 1.41 -10.71 1.61
C ALA A 220 0.81 -11.52 2.79
N LEU A 221 1.65 -12.19 3.57
CA LEU A 221 1.18 -13.20 4.52
C LEU A 221 0.59 -12.60 5.81
N VAL A 222 -0.53 -13.18 6.23
CA VAL A 222 -1.16 -12.99 7.54
C VAL A 222 -1.48 -14.38 8.08
N LEU A 223 -0.99 -14.73 9.27
CA LEU A 223 -1.02 -16.11 9.76
C LEU A 223 -1.94 -16.24 10.97
N SER A 224 -2.69 -17.34 11.04
CA SER A 224 -3.34 -17.80 12.27
C SER A 224 -2.97 -19.25 12.52
N SER A 225 -2.88 -19.66 13.78
CA SER A 225 -2.61 -21.07 14.12
C SER A 225 -3.55 -21.57 15.19
N THR A 226 -4.23 -22.68 14.91
CA THR A 226 -5.12 -23.39 15.82
C THR A 226 -4.56 -24.76 16.14
N ASN A 227 -4.50 -25.13 17.41
CA ASN A 227 -3.99 -26.43 17.83
C ASN A 227 -5.09 -27.51 17.95
N ALA A 228 -4.70 -28.73 18.34
CA ALA A 228 -5.61 -29.86 18.47
C ALA A 228 -6.68 -29.69 19.57
N SER A 229 -6.39 -28.86 20.57
CA SER A 229 -7.31 -28.48 21.64
C SER A 229 -8.25 -27.32 21.26
N ARG A 230 -8.15 -26.82 20.01
CA ARG A 230 -8.88 -25.65 19.49
C ARG A 230 -8.52 -24.34 20.19
N GLU A 231 -7.29 -24.24 20.67
CA GLU A 231 -6.68 -22.98 21.10
C GLU A 231 -6.09 -22.26 19.89
N ARG A 232 -6.29 -20.95 19.78
CA ARG A 232 -5.67 -20.11 18.76
C ARG A 232 -4.48 -19.37 19.37
N PHE A 233 -3.27 -19.80 19.08
CA PHE A 233 -2.05 -19.24 19.67
C PHE A 233 -1.68 -17.87 19.13
N TYR A 234 -2.00 -17.62 17.86
CA TYR A 234 -1.94 -16.30 17.27
C TYR A 234 -3.04 -16.18 16.22
N VAL A 235 -3.62 -14.98 16.15
CA VAL A 235 -4.68 -14.65 15.20
C VAL A 235 -4.20 -13.51 14.32
N GLN A 236 -4.14 -13.79 13.02
CA GLN A 236 -3.89 -12.83 11.97
C GLN A 236 -2.64 -11.98 12.16
N GLN A 237 -1.55 -12.66 12.49
CA GLN A 237 -0.24 -12.06 12.70
C GLN A 237 0.57 -12.06 11.40
N PRO A 238 0.93 -10.88 10.85
CA PRO A 238 1.85 -10.80 9.72
C PRO A 238 3.30 -10.96 10.22
N PRO A 239 4.10 -11.84 9.60
CA PRO A 239 5.49 -12.05 10.03
C PRO A 239 6.42 -10.89 9.65
N ILE A 240 7.63 -10.91 10.22
CA ILE A 240 8.75 -10.04 9.83
C ILE A 240 9.74 -10.89 9.02
N SER A 241 10.07 -10.45 7.81
CA SER A 241 11.01 -11.14 6.93
C SER A 241 12.41 -11.27 7.57
N ALA A 242 13.22 -12.22 7.09
CA ALA A 242 14.59 -12.39 7.55
C ALA A 242 15.42 -11.09 7.59
N PRO A 243 15.43 -10.23 6.54
CA PRO A 243 16.15 -8.94 6.57
C PRO A 243 15.48 -7.86 7.43
N GLY A 244 14.28 -8.10 7.99
CA GLY A 244 13.63 -7.16 8.91
C GLY A 244 12.47 -6.34 8.33
N PHE A 245 12.19 -6.47 7.03
CA PHE A 245 11.05 -5.82 6.38
C PHE A 245 9.73 -6.55 6.64
N SER A 246 8.62 -5.86 6.37
CA SER A 246 7.29 -6.45 6.43
C SER A 246 7.11 -7.64 5.47
N SER A 247 6.32 -8.63 5.90
CA SER A 247 5.81 -9.72 5.06
C SER A 247 4.79 -9.30 4.01
N GLN A 248 4.31 -8.05 4.01
CA GLN A 248 3.44 -7.52 2.97
C GLN A 248 4.24 -7.35 1.68
N ALA A 249 4.61 -8.45 1.04
CA ALA A 249 5.67 -8.49 0.05
C ALA A 249 5.25 -7.94 -1.31
N PHE A 250 6.24 -7.43 -2.06
CA PHE A 250 6.06 -6.87 -3.40
C PHE A 250 7.03 -7.53 -4.37
N ASN A 251 6.67 -7.56 -5.65
CA ASN A 251 7.54 -8.10 -6.69
C ASN A 251 7.35 -7.33 -8.02
N PRO A 252 8.45 -7.03 -8.74
CA PRO A 252 8.38 -6.69 -10.16
C PRO A 252 7.71 -7.82 -10.94
N HIS A 253 6.81 -7.48 -11.86
CA HIS A 253 6.01 -8.46 -12.58
C HIS A 253 5.61 -7.98 -13.97
N VAL A 254 5.52 -8.92 -14.91
CA VAL A 254 4.93 -8.72 -16.24
C VAL A 254 3.49 -9.24 -16.21
N PRO A 255 2.46 -8.36 -16.21
CA PRO A 255 1.08 -8.78 -16.02
C PRO A 255 0.47 -9.59 -17.18
N HIS A 256 1.15 -9.67 -18.34
CA HIS A 256 0.59 -10.19 -19.60
C HIS A 256 -0.71 -9.46 -19.99
N THR A 257 -0.61 -8.13 -20.00
CA THR A 257 -1.70 -7.20 -20.34
C THR A 257 -1.23 -6.12 -21.29
N VAL A 258 -0.19 -6.41 -22.07
CA VAL A 258 0.42 -5.48 -23.02
C VAL A 258 -0.60 -5.11 -24.09
N ARG A 259 -0.72 -3.82 -24.40
CA ARG A 259 -1.62 -3.27 -25.41
C ARG A 259 -0.88 -2.30 -26.34
N ALA A 260 -1.48 -2.08 -27.51
CA ALA A 260 -1.00 -1.09 -28.48
C ALA A 260 -1.70 0.27 -28.33
N ARG A 261 -2.89 0.32 -27.70
CA ARG A 261 -3.72 1.54 -27.60
C ARG A 261 -4.11 1.86 -26.16
N GLU A 262 -4.55 0.88 -25.40
CA GLU A 262 -4.96 1.03 -24.00
C GLU A 262 -3.73 0.93 -23.08
N THR A 263 -2.77 1.82 -23.30
CA THR A 263 -1.49 1.88 -22.59
C THR A 263 -1.50 2.99 -21.54
N LYS A 264 -0.45 3.06 -20.72
CA LYS A 264 -0.26 4.17 -19.78
C LYS A 264 -0.04 5.49 -20.51
N THR A 265 -0.61 6.55 -19.97
CA THR A 265 -0.44 7.93 -20.43
C THR A 265 0.46 8.74 -19.49
N CYS A 266 0.62 10.04 -19.74
CA CYS A 266 1.50 10.87 -18.94
C CYS A 266 0.96 11.03 -17.51
N THR A 267 -0.35 11.26 -17.38
CA THR A 267 -1.02 11.41 -16.08
C THR A 267 -1.13 10.12 -15.27
N ASP A 268 -0.87 8.95 -15.87
CA ASP A 268 -0.78 7.69 -15.12
C ASP A 268 0.51 7.60 -14.28
N CYS A 269 1.56 8.37 -14.63
CA CYS A 269 2.88 8.27 -14.00
C CYS A 269 3.39 9.59 -13.39
N HIS A 270 2.83 10.73 -13.80
CA HIS A 270 3.22 12.07 -13.37
C HIS A 270 2.02 12.84 -12.84
N VAL A 271 2.25 13.94 -12.10
CA VAL A 271 1.16 14.74 -11.53
C VAL A 271 0.31 15.33 -12.65
N SER A 272 -1.00 15.11 -12.60
CA SER A 272 -1.95 15.67 -13.55
C SER A 272 -2.04 17.18 -13.38
N ALA A 273 -2.01 17.94 -14.49
CA ALA A 273 -2.25 19.38 -14.47
C ALA A 273 -3.67 19.73 -14.02
N ALA A 274 -4.62 18.78 -14.09
CA ALA A 274 -5.96 18.93 -13.54
C ALA A 274 -6.03 18.70 -12.02
N GLY A 275 -4.92 18.25 -11.40
CA GLY A 275 -4.80 18.08 -9.95
C GLY A 275 -5.60 16.92 -9.37
N ASP A 276 -6.03 15.95 -10.19
CA ASP A 276 -7.00 14.90 -9.86
C ASP A 276 -6.40 13.50 -9.65
N ASN A 277 -5.07 13.36 -9.65
CA ASN A 277 -4.41 12.05 -9.58
C ASN A 277 -3.51 11.85 -8.34
N ASN A 278 -3.71 12.62 -7.27
CA ASN A 278 -2.89 12.52 -6.04
C ASN A 278 -2.90 11.09 -5.46
N ALA A 279 -4.09 10.49 -5.39
CA ALA A 279 -4.25 9.12 -4.88
C ALA A 279 -3.63 8.06 -5.79
N TRP A 280 -3.70 8.29 -7.10
CA TRP A 280 -3.08 7.42 -8.09
C TRP A 280 -1.56 7.43 -7.95
N LEU A 281 -0.94 8.60 -7.77
CA LEU A 281 0.51 8.68 -7.56
C LEU A 281 0.96 8.11 -6.21
N ALA A 282 0.17 8.27 -5.15
CA ALA A 282 0.45 7.58 -3.88
C ALA A 282 0.56 6.05 -4.09
N GLN A 283 -0.36 5.48 -4.88
CA GLN A 283 -0.33 4.07 -5.25
C GLN A 283 0.85 3.74 -6.17
N LEU A 284 1.07 4.54 -7.21
CA LEU A 284 2.16 4.38 -8.19
C LEU A 284 3.52 4.26 -7.48
N LEU A 285 3.75 5.11 -6.48
CA LEU A 285 4.98 5.18 -5.71
C LEU A 285 5.07 4.16 -4.57
N THR A 286 4.07 3.27 -4.43
CA THR A 286 3.97 2.27 -3.36
C THR A 286 3.94 2.87 -1.94
N GLN A 287 3.46 4.11 -1.78
CA GLN A 287 3.28 4.76 -0.48
C GLN A 287 2.04 4.24 0.27
N GLY A 288 1.23 3.43 -0.40
CA GLY A 288 -0.06 2.95 0.09
C GLY A 288 -1.16 4.01 -0.02
N THR A 289 -2.40 3.55 -0.05
CA THR A 289 -3.58 4.41 -0.21
C THR A 289 -4.59 4.24 0.92
N ASN A 290 -4.25 3.46 1.94
CA ASN A 290 -5.10 3.07 3.07
C ASN A 290 -6.40 2.31 2.70
N PHE A 291 -6.72 2.18 1.41
CA PHE A 291 -7.98 1.61 0.93
C PHE A 291 -8.05 0.11 1.13
N VAL A 292 -6.94 -0.59 0.91
CA VAL A 292 -6.85 -2.04 1.12
C VAL A 292 -6.29 -2.39 2.48
N ASN A 293 -6.32 -1.50 3.47
CA ASN A 293 -5.88 -1.83 4.82
C ASN A 293 -6.70 -2.96 5.44
N PHE A 294 -6.17 -3.60 6.48
CA PHE A 294 -6.78 -4.76 7.11
C PHE A 294 -6.93 -4.58 8.62
N ILE A 295 -8.18 -4.50 9.10
CA ILE A 295 -8.49 -4.47 10.54
C ILE A 295 -8.41 -5.88 11.14
N GLY A 296 -8.73 -6.91 10.36
CA GLY A 296 -8.79 -8.29 10.83
C GLY A 296 -10.02 -8.59 11.69
N ARG A 297 -9.92 -9.66 12.46
CA ARG A 297 -11.00 -10.18 13.32
C ARG A 297 -11.39 -9.21 14.41
N PHE A 298 -10.41 -8.49 14.97
CA PHE A 298 -10.60 -7.62 16.12
C PHE A 298 -10.41 -6.15 15.74
N ALA A 299 -11.46 -5.37 15.88
CA ALA A 299 -11.35 -3.92 15.91
C ALA A 299 -10.95 -3.49 17.33
N TRP A 300 -9.78 -2.89 17.46
CA TRP A 300 -9.29 -2.36 18.74
C TRP A 300 -9.84 -0.96 18.98
N VAL A 301 -10.51 -0.79 20.11
CA VAL A 301 -11.23 0.43 20.50
C VAL A 301 -10.65 0.97 21.81
N GLY A 302 -10.30 2.25 21.83
CA GLY A 302 -9.93 2.97 23.04
C GLY A 302 -11.18 3.53 23.69
N GLU A 303 -11.33 3.33 24.99
CA GLU A 303 -12.54 3.67 25.76
C GLU A 303 -12.28 4.77 26.81
N GLY A 304 -11.24 5.57 26.59
CA GLY A 304 -10.83 6.59 27.55
C GLY A 304 -10.42 5.96 28.87
N ARG A 305 -11.10 6.36 29.96
CA ARG A 305 -10.77 5.90 31.33
C ARG A 305 -11.13 4.44 31.60
N GLU A 306 -11.97 3.83 30.77
CA GLU A 306 -12.31 2.42 30.90
C GLU A 306 -11.24 1.50 30.27
N GLY A 307 -10.20 2.06 29.66
CA GLY A 307 -9.15 1.28 29.00
C GLY A 307 -9.45 1.04 27.53
N MET A 308 -9.49 -0.22 27.11
CA MET A 308 -9.64 -0.61 25.70
C MET A 308 -10.38 -1.93 25.55
N GLU A 309 -10.92 -2.18 24.35
CA GLU A 309 -11.66 -3.39 24.02
C GLU A 309 -11.29 -3.89 22.61
N ALA A 310 -11.03 -5.19 22.50
CA ALA A 310 -10.93 -5.90 21.23
C ALA A 310 -12.31 -6.43 20.84
N VAL A 311 -12.96 -5.80 19.86
CA VAL A 311 -14.30 -6.20 19.42
C VAL A 311 -14.21 -7.14 18.23
N THR A 312 -14.83 -8.32 18.32
CA THR A 312 -14.92 -9.25 17.17
C THR A 312 -15.84 -8.65 16.11
N VAL A 313 -15.30 -8.37 14.92
CA VAL A 313 -16.02 -7.75 13.81
C VAL A 313 -16.18 -8.65 12.58
N THR A 314 -15.55 -9.82 12.57
CA THR A 314 -15.67 -10.82 11.50
C THR A 314 -16.07 -12.18 12.05
N GLU A 315 -16.50 -13.05 11.15
CA GLU A 315 -16.59 -14.48 11.44
C GLU A 315 -15.21 -15.09 11.78
N ALA A 316 -15.23 -16.29 12.38
CA ALA A 316 -14.01 -16.98 12.81
C ALA A 316 -13.30 -17.73 11.68
N ASP A 317 -14.08 -18.21 10.72
CA ASP A 317 -13.66 -19.14 9.66
C ASP A 317 -13.67 -18.45 8.29
N GLU A 318 -13.05 -19.09 7.30
CA GLU A 318 -13.01 -18.58 5.93
C GLU A 318 -14.29 -18.95 5.14
N PRO A 319 -14.80 -18.04 4.28
CA PRO A 319 -14.31 -16.68 4.03
C PRO A 319 -14.61 -15.75 5.21
N GLN A 320 -13.59 -15.07 5.76
CA GLN A 320 -13.71 -14.31 7.00
C GLN A 320 -14.49 -13.00 6.85
N SER A 321 -15.81 -13.12 6.71
CA SER A 321 -16.71 -12.03 6.38
C SER A 321 -16.94 -11.10 7.57
N VAL A 322 -17.07 -9.79 7.31
CA VAL A 322 -17.47 -8.81 8.34
C VAL A 322 -18.91 -9.09 8.75
N ILE A 323 -19.19 -9.13 10.05
CA ILE A 323 -20.51 -9.44 10.60
C ILE A 323 -21.52 -8.36 10.18
N GLY A 324 -22.66 -8.79 9.66
CA GLY A 324 -23.72 -7.96 9.08
C GLY A 324 -23.50 -7.56 7.62
N SER A 325 -22.40 -7.96 6.99
CA SER A 325 -22.07 -7.54 5.61
C SER A 325 -22.81 -8.34 4.54
N TYR A 326 -22.76 -7.80 3.31
CA TYR A 326 -23.18 -8.51 2.09
C TYR A 326 -22.56 -9.90 1.96
N LEU A 327 -21.25 -10.03 2.22
CA LEU A 327 -20.57 -11.31 2.09
C LEU A 327 -21.03 -12.31 3.15
N GLN A 328 -21.24 -11.87 4.39
CA GLN A 328 -21.74 -12.74 5.45
C GLN A 328 -23.14 -13.26 5.11
N ARG A 329 -24.01 -12.41 4.55
CA ARG A 329 -25.35 -12.83 4.09
C ARG A 329 -25.31 -13.98 3.08
N LEU A 330 -24.27 -14.03 2.24
CA LEU A 330 -24.10 -15.09 1.24
C LEU A 330 -23.38 -16.32 1.78
N ALA A 331 -22.29 -16.12 2.53
CA ALA A 331 -21.44 -17.20 3.03
C ALA A 331 -21.99 -17.87 4.30
N TYR A 332 -22.69 -17.13 5.15
CA TYR A 332 -23.23 -17.58 6.44
C TYR A 332 -24.67 -17.06 6.66
N PRO A 333 -25.65 -17.50 5.85
CA PRO A 333 -27.01 -16.95 5.88
C PRO A 333 -27.71 -17.08 7.24
N ASP A 334 -27.49 -18.19 7.95
CA ASP A 334 -28.06 -18.40 9.28
C ASP A 334 -27.46 -17.46 10.34
N PHE A 335 -26.15 -17.19 10.25
CA PHE A 335 -25.45 -16.33 11.21
C PHE A 335 -25.80 -14.87 10.94
N TYR A 336 -25.93 -14.50 9.67
CA TYR A 336 -26.47 -13.21 9.26
C TYR A 336 -27.89 -13.01 9.80
N LYS A 337 -28.78 -14.00 9.67
CA LYS A 337 -30.15 -13.92 10.21
C LYS A 337 -30.14 -13.73 11.72
N ALA A 338 -29.34 -14.51 12.45
CA ALA A 338 -29.19 -14.36 13.91
C ALA A 338 -28.67 -12.97 14.31
N HIS A 339 -27.74 -12.39 13.53
CA HIS A 339 -27.26 -11.02 13.74
C HIS A 339 -28.36 -9.96 13.52
N GLN A 340 -29.21 -10.15 12.51
CA GLN A 340 -30.38 -9.28 12.30
C GLN A 340 -31.38 -9.37 13.47
N GLU A 341 -31.65 -10.57 13.99
CA GLU A 341 -32.51 -10.79 15.15
C GLU A 341 -31.96 -10.10 16.42
N ARG A 342 -30.63 -10.02 16.55
CA ARG A 342 -29.91 -9.24 17.58
C ARG A 342 -29.83 -7.75 17.29
N LYS A 343 -30.59 -7.24 16.31
CA LYS A 343 -30.66 -5.82 15.96
C LYS A 343 -29.29 -5.20 15.66
N LEU A 344 -28.44 -5.98 14.98
CA LEU A 344 -27.08 -5.63 14.56
C LEU A 344 -26.04 -5.58 15.69
N GLU A 345 -26.32 -6.15 16.87
CA GLU A 345 -25.39 -6.09 18.00
C GLU A 345 -24.25 -7.13 17.90
N LEU A 346 -23.00 -6.67 17.95
CA LEU A 346 -21.81 -7.54 18.07
C LEU A 346 -21.68 -8.06 19.50
N GLN A 347 -21.62 -9.38 19.62
CA GLN A 347 -21.73 -10.06 20.91
C GLN A 347 -20.39 -10.23 21.62
N GLU A 348 -19.35 -10.58 20.86
CA GLU A 348 -18.04 -10.95 21.40
C GLU A 348 -17.08 -9.76 21.42
N ALA A 349 -16.49 -9.52 22.59
CA ALA A 349 -15.35 -8.63 22.74
C ALA A 349 -14.56 -8.94 24.02
N HIS A 350 -13.31 -8.49 24.05
CA HIS A 350 -12.40 -8.67 25.16
C HIS A 350 -11.93 -7.31 25.69
N HIS A 351 -12.42 -6.96 26.88
CA HIS A 351 -12.11 -5.70 27.55
C HIS A 351 -10.86 -5.81 28.41
N HIS A 352 -10.04 -4.77 28.41
CA HIS A 352 -8.88 -4.60 29.29
C HIS A 352 -8.88 -3.20 29.89
N HIS A 353 -8.88 -3.11 31.22
CA HIS A 353 -8.79 -1.86 31.94
C HIS A 353 -7.31 -1.46 32.11
N SER A 354 -6.89 -0.35 31.51
CA SER A 354 -5.47 0.05 31.48
C SER A 354 -4.97 0.78 32.73
N GLY A 355 -5.88 1.31 33.57
CA GLY A 355 -5.52 2.18 34.69
C GLY A 355 -5.19 3.63 34.29
N GLY A 356 -5.17 3.92 32.99
CA GLY A 356 -5.00 5.25 32.40
C GLY A 356 -6.19 5.67 31.55
N GLU A 357 -6.02 6.76 30.78
CA GLU A 357 -7.05 7.25 29.85
C GLU A 357 -6.60 6.98 28.41
N VAL A 358 -6.96 5.82 27.83
CA VAL A 358 -6.56 5.44 26.46
C VAL A 358 -7.23 6.38 25.46
N ARG A 359 -6.47 7.36 24.96
CA ARG A 359 -6.92 8.38 24.00
C ARG A 359 -6.56 8.06 22.56
N SER A 360 -5.51 7.28 22.37
CA SER A 360 -5.00 6.88 21.07
C SER A 360 -4.35 5.50 21.19
N LEU A 361 -4.49 4.70 20.13
CA LEU A 361 -3.91 3.37 20.07
C LEU A 361 -3.54 3.00 18.63
N GLN A 362 -2.49 2.18 18.48
CA GLN A 362 -2.05 1.65 17.20
C GLN A 362 -1.55 0.22 17.39
N LEU A 363 -2.13 -0.72 16.67
CA LEU A 363 -1.67 -2.11 16.58
C LEU A 363 -0.53 -2.20 15.57
N ARG A 364 0.55 -2.91 15.93
CA ARG A 364 1.60 -3.35 14.98
C ARG A 364 2.03 -4.76 15.36
N GLY A 365 1.54 -5.74 14.59
CA GLY A 365 1.79 -7.16 14.87
C GLY A 365 1.11 -7.59 16.16
N GLU A 366 1.88 -8.13 17.09
CA GLU A 366 1.41 -8.65 18.37
C GLU A 366 1.27 -7.58 19.46
N TYR A 367 1.73 -6.35 19.20
CA TYR A 367 1.76 -5.29 20.18
C TYR A 367 0.78 -4.16 19.87
N LEU A 368 0.05 -3.74 20.90
CA LEU A 368 -0.85 -2.59 20.89
C LEU A 368 -0.23 -1.43 21.66
N PHE A 369 0.12 -0.38 20.94
CA PHE A 369 0.76 0.81 21.48
C PHE A 369 -0.30 1.84 21.86
N THR A 370 -0.20 2.45 23.04
CA THR A 370 -1.24 3.36 23.57
C THR A 370 -0.68 4.66 24.15
N ALA A 371 -1.43 5.74 23.98
CA ALA A 371 -1.23 7.00 24.71
C ALA A 371 -2.37 7.18 25.73
N GLN A 372 -2.01 7.32 27.00
CA GLN A 372 -2.92 7.15 28.13
C GLN A 372 -3.08 8.38 29.03
N GLY A 373 -2.96 9.59 28.48
CA GLY A 373 -3.02 10.83 29.26
C GLY A 373 -1.91 10.86 30.31
N LYS A 374 -2.29 11.12 31.56
CA LYS A 374 -1.34 11.22 32.70
C LYS A 374 -0.65 9.92 33.07
N ALA A 375 -1.14 8.77 32.58
CA ALA A 375 -0.44 7.49 32.75
C ALA A 375 0.76 7.36 31.80
N GLY A 376 0.81 8.18 30.75
CA GLY A 376 1.90 8.20 29.77
C GLY A 376 1.68 7.26 28.60
N PHE A 377 2.76 6.64 28.14
CA PHE A 377 2.76 5.69 27.03
C PHE A 377 2.91 4.26 27.55
N GLU A 378 2.15 3.32 26.99
CA GLU A 378 2.22 1.90 27.35
C GLU A 378 1.93 0.98 26.17
N VAL A 379 2.60 -0.16 26.14
CA VAL A 379 2.46 -1.20 25.12
C VAL A 379 1.94 -2.49 25.75
N TYR A 380 0.94 -3.08 25.10
CA TYR A 380 0.33 -4.35 25.49
C TYR A 380 0.65 -5.43 24.47
N ASP A 381 1.00 -6.62 24.94
CA ASP A 381 0.98 -7.83 24.13
C ASP A 381 -0.48 -8.30 24.00
N VAL A 382 -0.94 -8.40 22.76
CA VAL A 382 -2.29 -8.80 22.40
C VAL A 382 -2.33 -10.08 21.57
N ALA A 383 -1.23 -10.83 21.48
CA ALA A 383 -1.16 -12.10 20.75
C ALA A 383 -2.19 -13.11 21.25
N ASN A 384 -2.44 -13.09 22.56
CA ASN A 384 -3.32 -14.03 23.27
C ASN A 384 -4.81 -13.65 23.25
N VAL A 385 -5.20 -12.65 22.45
CA VAL A 385 -6.58 -12.12 22.47
C VAL A 385 -7.65 -13.19 22.22
N ASP A 386 -7.35 -14.23 21.44
CA ASP A 386 -8.24 -15.36 21.13
C ASP A 386 -7.68 -16.71 21.65
N ASN A 387 -6.64 -16.66 22.48
CA ASN A 387 -6.01 -17.85 23.05
C ASN A 387 -6.78 -18.29 24.31
N LYS A 388 -7.34 -19.50 24.29
CA LYS A 388 -8.14 -20.04 25.41
C LYS A 388 -7.27 -20.61 26.54
N ASP A 389 -6.01 -20.90 26.26
CA ASP A 389 -5.04 -21.38 27.25
C ASP A 389 -4.36 -20.24 28.00
N ALA A 390 -4.55 -18.99 27.54
CA ALA A 390 -4.10 -17.80 28.24
C ALA A 390 -5.21 -17.31 29.18
N SER A 391 -4.90 -17.24 30.49
CA SER A 391 -5.83 -16.66 31.47
C SER A 391 -6.01 -15.15 31.28
N GLU A 392 -4.95 -14.47 30.83
CA GLU A 392 -4.95 -13.05 30.51
C GLU A 392 -4.76 -12.84 29.01
N ARG A 393 -5.73 -12.20 28.37
CA ARG A 393 -5.79 -12.00 26.90
C ARG A 393 -4.93 -10.85 26.40
N VAL A 394 -4.70 -9.87 27.26
CA VAL A 394 -3.95 -8.64 26.99
C VAL A 394 -2.97 -8.47 28.13
N VAL A 395 -1.67 -8.57 27.83
CA VAL A 395 -0.63 -8.73 28.85
C VAL A 395 0.35 -7.54 28.77
N THR A 396 0.75 -7.02 29.94
CA THR A 396 1.87 -6.05 30.04
C THR A 396 3.15 -6.72 30.52
N ALA A 397 3.05 -7.65 31.47
CA ALA A 397 4.13 -8.52 31.92
C ALA A 397 3.54 -9.90 32.31
N PRO A 398 4.01 -11.02 31.71
CA PRO A 398 3.36 -12.33 31.86
C PRO A 398 3.50 -12.95 33.26
N VAL A 399 4.46 -12.50 34.08
CA VAL A 399 4.71 -13.07 35.42
C VAL A 399 4.88 -11.99 36.49
N SER A 400 5.69 -10.97 36.23
CA SER A 400 5.99 -9.91 37.20
C SER A 400 6.45 -8.61 36.52
N PRO A 401 6.08 -7.43 37.05
CA PRO A 401 6.65 -6.14 36.62
C PRO A 401 8.17 -6.01 36.80
N LEU A 402 8.81 -6.93 37.54
CA LEU A 402 10.27 -7.00 37.65
C LEU A 402 10.93 -7.59 36.39
N GLY A 403 10.21 -8.42 35.62
CA GLY A 403 10.74 -9.10 34.44
C GLY A 403 10.55 -8.31 33.13
N GLN A 404 9.60 -7.38 33.08
CA GLN A 404 9.30 -6.58 31.90
C GLN A 404 8.62 -5.26 32.31
N ARG A 405 8.95 -4.18 31.59
CA ARG A 405 8.32 -2.86 31.70
C ARG A 405 8.09 -2.25 30.32
N THR A 406 6.86 -2.34 29.84
CA THR A 406 6.43 -1.82 28.53
C THR A 406 5.76 -0.45 28.58
N TYR A 407 6.02 0.34 29.63
CA TYR A 407 5.52 1.70 29.75
C TYR A 407 6.64 2.72 29.93
N VAL A 408 6.37 3.94 29.49
CA VAL A 408 7.18 5.14 29.72
C VAL A 408 6.26 6.23 30.26
N ARG A 409 6.53 6.70 31.48
CA ARG A 409 5.77 7.81 32.06
C ARG A 409 6.03 9.09 31.28
N THR A 410 4.95 9.77 30.92
CA THR A 410 4.94 11.13 30.38
C THR A 410 3.94 11.97 31.18
N ARG A 411 3.88 13.29 30.95
CA ARG A 411 3.01 14.16 31.75
C ARG A 411 1.54 14.08 31.35
N ASP A 412 1.27 14.06 30.05
CA ASP A 412 -0.08 14.03 29.50
C ASP A 412 -0.10 13.56 28.02
N ALA A 413 0.12 12.26 27.79
CA ALA A 413 0.14 11.67 26.45
C ALA A 413 -1.22 11.78 25.76
N THR A 414 -1.23 12.30 24.53
CA THR A 414 -2.45 12.54 23.73
C THR A 414 -2.58 11.61 22.54
N GLY A 415 -1.45 11.24 21.92
CA GLY A 415 -1.42 10.47 20.69
C GLY A 415 -0.21 9.57 20.60
N VAL A 416 -0.35 8.44 19.90
CA VAL A 416 0.77 7.56 19.53
C VAL A 416 0.73 7.30 18.03
N ALA A 417 1.89 7.38 17.38
CA ALA A 417 2.07 6.96 16.00
C ALA A 417 3.38 6.21 15.86
N LEU A 418 3.32 5.04 15.22
CA LEU A 418 4.52 4.42 14.67
C LEU A 418 4.57 4.72 13.16
N PRO A 419 5.77 4.83 12.55
CA PRO A 419 5.90 5.16 11.12
C PRO A 419 5.23 4.17 10.15
N THR A 420 4.81 3.01 10.65
CA THR A 420 4.04 2.01 9.90
C THR A 420 3.21 1.13 10.85
N THR A 421 2.07 0.63 10.38
CA THR A 421 1.31 -0.44 11.09
C THR A 421 1.81 -1.83 10.74
N MET A 422 2.71 -1.96 9.75
CA MET A 422 3.32 -3.22 9.36
C MET A 422 4.44 -3.61 10.33
N PRO A 423 4.52 -4.89 10.77
CA PRO A 423 5.66 -5.34 11.55
C PRO A 423 6.97 -5.22 10.77
N VAL A 424 7.95 -4.63 11.42
CA VAL A 424 9.32 -4.47 10.94
C VAL A 424 10.26 -4.61 12.14
N ALA A 425 11.48 -5.09 11.90
CA ALA A 425 12.51 -5.20 12.92
C ALA A 425 13.86 -4.84 12.30
N ARG A 426 14.68 -4.06 13.00
CA ARG A 426 16.02 -3.78 12.52
C ARG A 426 16.90 -5.02 12.70
N ARG A 427 17.14 -5.77 11.62
CA ARG A 427 17.99 -6.97 11.60
C ARG A 427 19.23 -6.72 10.75
N GLN A 428 20.31 -7.46 11.03
CA GLN A 428 21.45 -7.50 10.14
C GLN A 428 21.07 -8.34 8.91
N GLY A 429 20.79 -7.69 7.79
CA GLY A 429 20.54 -8.36 6.52
C GLY A 429 21.82 -8.92 5.89
N ASP A 430 21.67 -9.89 5.01
CA ASP A 430 22.75 -10.35 4.13
C ASP A 430 22.96 -9.31 3.00
N PRO A 431 24.14 -8.67 2.88
CA PRO A 431 24.43 -7.74 1.79
C PRO A 431 24.25 -8.35 0.40
N ALA A 432 24.35 -9.68 0.26
CA ALA A 432 24.12 -10.38 -0.99
C ALA A 432 22.68 -10.18 -1.50
N ASN A 433 21.71 -9.94 -0.62
CA ASN A 433 20.30 -9.73 -1.00
C ASN A 433 20.05 -8.37 -1.67
N LEU A 434 21.00 -7.42 -1.57
CA LEU A 434 20.93 -6.08 -2.17
C LEU A 434 19.72 -5.25 -1.72
N GLU A 435 19.14 -5.58 -0.56
CA GLU A 435 18.06 -4.80 0.04
C GLU A 435 18.58 -3.45 0.54
N GLN A 436 17.71 -2.44 0.55
CA GLN A 436 18.04 -1.16 1.18
C GLN A 436 18.16 -1.35 2.70
N PRO A 437 18.89 -0.50 3.44
CA PRO A 437 18.83 -0.52 4.89
C PRO A 437 17.47 0.01 5.38
N LEU A 438 16.90 -0.64 6.40
CA LEU A 438 15.71 -0.12 7.09
C LEU A 438 16.06 1.17 7.85
N HIS A 439 15.31 2.24 7.63
CA HIS A 439 15.61 3.55 8.21
C HIS A 439 15.46 3.55 9.74
N PRO A 440 16.31 4.28 10.50
CA PRO A 440 16.24 4.28 11.95
C PRO A 440 14.94 4.74 12.60
N ILE A 441 14.09 5.44 11.85
CA ILE A 441 12.81 5.94 12.35
C ILE A 441 11.88 4.82 12.84
N TYR A 442 11.99 3.61 12.28
CA TYR A 442 11.11 2.47 12.61
C TYR A 442 11.36 1.86 14.00
N ASP A 443 12.46 2.23 14.65
CA ASP A 443 12.77 1.83 16.02
C ASP A 443 11.92 2.55 17.06
N TYR A 444 11.31 3.67 16.70
CA TYR A 444 10.67 4.56 17.66
C TYR A 444 9.15 4.59 17.51
N ALA A 445 8.46 4.54 18.64
CA ALA A 445 7.11 5.07 18.75
C ALA A 445 7.19 6.57 19.03
N PHE A 446 6.40 7.35 18.30
CA PHE A 446 6.27 8.79 18.49
C PHE A 446 5.02 9.06 19.32
N VAL A 447 5.19 9.78 20.43
CA VAL A 447 4.12 10.08 21.38
C VAL A 447 3.96 11.60 21.45
N SER A 448 2.77 12.12 21.12
CA SER A 448 2.43 13.51 21.42
C SER A 448 2.03 13.63 22.89
N ASP A 449 2.52 14.67 23.54
CA ASP A 449 2.24 14.98 24.94
C ASP A 449 1.90 16.46 25.07
N ARG A 450 0.81 16.77 25.77
CA ARG A 450 0.27 18.12 25.86
C ARG A 450 1.22 19.09 26.57
N GLU A 451 2.08 18.60 27.46
CA GLU A 451 3.05 19.40 28.20
C GLU A 451 4.47 19.23 27.66
N GLU A 452 4.87 18.00 27.37
CA GLU A 452 6.24 17.64 26.99
C GLU A 452 6.53 17.76 25.49
N GLY A 453 5.52 17.97 24.64
CA GLY A 453 5.65 18.07 23.20
C GLY A 453 5.74 16.70 22.52
N LEU A 454 6.87 16.37 21.89
CA LEU A 454 7.08 15.10 21.21
C LEU A 454 8.04 14.20 22.02
N VAL A 455 7.60 13.02 22.41
CA VAL A 455 8.40 12.01 23.10
C VAL A 455 8.65 10.83 22.17
N LEU A 456 9.90 10.40 22.04
CA LEU A 456 10.26 9.18 21.31
C LEU A 456 10.57 8.08 22.31
N VAL A 457 9.98 6.91 22.08
CA VAL A 457 10.21 5.69 22.86
C VAL A 457 10.83 4.64 21.96
N ASP A 458 11.99 4.12 22.35
CA ASP A 458 12.61 2.98 21.67
C ASP A 458 11.76 1.73 21.93
N VAL A 459 11.35 1.05 20.86
CA VAL A 459 10.48 -0.13 20.89
C VAL A 459 11.15 -1.36 20.27
N THR A 460 12.47 -1.34 20.03
CA THR A 460 13.15 -2.44 19.32
C THR A 460 13.22 -3.73 20.13
N THR A 461 13.27 -3.64 21.46
CA THR A 461 13.31 -4.81 22.36
C THR A 461 12.11 -5.73 22.14
N LEU A 462 10.96 -5.18 21.74
CA LEU A 462 9.76 -5.96 21.43
C LEU A 462 9.91 -6.83 20.18
N THR A 463 10.96 -6.64 19.38
CA THR A 463 11.12 -7.29 18.06
C THR A 463 12.51 -7.91 17.83
N ASP A 464 13.40 -7.85 18.83
CA ASP A 464 14.78 -8.35 18.74
C ASP A 464 14.88 -9.86 19.05
N GLY A 465 13.79 -10.46 19.53
CA GLY A 465 13.70 -11.89 19.88
C GLY A 465 14.20 -12.22 21.28
N ASN A 466 14.52 -11.23 22.11
CA ASN A 466 14.93 -11.41 23.50
C ASN A 466 13.82 -10.98 24.48
N PRO A 467 13.05 -11.92 25.07
CA PRO A 467 11.98 -11.55 26.00
C PRO A 467 12.49 -11.00 27.34
N GLU A 468 13.77 -11.16 27.67
CA GLU A 468 14.34 -10.78 28.98
C GLU A 468 14.70 -9.28 29.06
N ASN A 469 14.64 -8.54 27.96
CA ASN A 469 15.14 -7.17 27.90
C ASN A 469 14.04 -6.12 27.62
N ASN A 470 12.77 -6.49 27.71
CA ASN A 470 11.61 -5.62 27.44
C ASN A 470 11.42 -4.52 28.50
N PHE A 471 12.38 -3.60 28.57
CA PHE A 471 12.38 -2.45 29.45
C PHE A 471 12.46 -1.19 28.61
N LEU A 472 11.30 -0.74 28.13
CA LEU A 472 11.20 0.41 27.24
C LEU A 472 11.75 1.67 27.91
N LYS A 473 12.43 2.49 27.12
CA LYS A 473 13.08 3.73 27.58
C LYS A 473 12.66 4.89 26.69
N ARG A 474 12.49 6.03 27.35
CA ARG A 474 12.43 7.33 26.69
C ARG A 474 13.76 7.58 25.98
N ALA A 475 13.74 7.71 24.66
CA ALA A 475 14.91 7.99 23.85
C ALA A 475 15.14 9.50 23.68
N LEU A 476 14.07 10.27 23.50
CA LEU A 476 14.12 11.73 23.35
C LEU A 476 12.85 12.40 23.87
N THR A 477 12.98 13.66 24.27
CA THR A 477 11.86 14.59 24.46
C THR A 477 12.18 15.89 23.75
N PHE A 478 11.29 16.32 22.88
CA PHE A 478 11.53 17.40 21.95
C PHE A 478 10.38 18.40 22.01
N ASN A 479 10.66 19.59 22.53
CA ASN A 479 9.74 20.72 22.57
C ASN A 479 10.51 22.06 22.59
N PRO A 480 11.28 22.38 21.54
CA PRO A 480 12.11 23.58 21.52
C PRO A 480 11.23 24.84 21.62
N GLY A 481 11.51 25.67 22.62
CA GLY A 481 10.78 26.92 22.84
C GLY A 481 9.27 26.74 23.11
N GLY A 482 8.82 25.55 23.50
CA GLY A 482 7.39 25.27 23.71
C GLY A 482 6.57 25.13 22.42
N ALA A 483 7.22 24.98 21.25
CA ALA A 483 6.55 24.94 19.95
C ALA A 483 5.55 23.79 19.78
N LEU A 484 5.66 22.74 20.59
CA LEU A 484 4.78 21.56 20.58
C LEU A 484 3.91 21.47 21.84
N THR A 485 3.91 22.49 22.70
CA THR A 485 3.00 22.55 23.85
C THR A 485 1.56 22.60 23.35
N GLY A 486 0.68 21.79 23.96
CA GLY A 486 -0.68 21.61 23.50
C GLY A 486 -0.84 20.60 22.37
N ALA A 487 0.13 19.71 22.13
CA ALA A 487 0.01 18.67 21.12
C ALA A 487 -1.18 17.73 21.40
N GLU A 488 -2.11 17.62 20.46
CA GLU A 488 -3.35 16.82 20.59
C GLU A 488 -3.30 15.53 19.75
N GLY A 489 -2.57 15.55 18.63
CA GLY A 489 -2.44 14.39 17.76
C GLY A 489 -1.23 14.51 16.83
N LEU A 490 -0.84 13.38 16.26
CA LEU A 490 0.27 13.34 15.31
C LEU A 490 0.05 12.27 14.22
N THR A 491 0.77 12.43 13.10
CA THR A 491 1.01 11.35 12.15
C THR A 491 2.45 11.40 11.64
N VAL A 492 2.97 10.27 11.20
CA VAL A 492 4.32 10.13 10.64
C VAL A 492 4.19 9.75 9.16
N ALA A 493 4.83 10.52 8.28
CA ALA A 493 4.88 10.25 6.85
C ALA A 493 6.35 10.33 6.38
N GLY A 494 6.93 9.16 6.12
CA GLY A 494 8.37 9.01 5.99
C GLY A 494 9.11 9.55 7.21
N THR A 495 10.06 10.46 7.01
CA THR A 495 10.80 11.11 8.11
C THR A 495 10.17 12.40 8.61
N TRP A 496 8.94 12.72 8.20
CA TRP A 496 8.23 13.92 8.62
C TRP A 496 7.17 13.57 9.65
N VAL A 497 7.22 14.24 10.80
CA VAL A 497 6.20 14.12 11.86
C VAL A 497 5.34 15.37 11.84
N TYR A 498 4.06 15.18 11.58
CA TYR A 498 3.06 16.24 11.55
C TYR A 498 2.33 16.22 12.89
N VAL A 499 2.47 17.28 13.67
CA VAL A 499 1.88 17.40 15.01
C VAL A 499 0.85 18.52 14.99
N VAL A 500 -0.39 18.22 15.37
CA VAL A 500 -1.40 19.25 15.60
C VAL A 500 -1.34 19.69 17.05
N THR A 501 -1.24 20.99 17.25
CA THR A 501 -1.27 21.63 18.57
C THR A 501 -2.62 22.31 18.78
N ARG A 502 -2.72 23.23 19.74
CA ARG A 502 -3.95 23.98 20.00
C ARG A 502 -4.50 24.73 18.77
N ASP A 503 -3.62 25.36 17.98
CA ASP A 503 -4.03 26.25 16.88
C ASP A 503 -3.14 26.12 15.62
N GLU A 504 -2.12 25.26 15.64
CA GLU A 504 -1.15 25.11 14.55
C GLU A 504 -0.94 23.65 14.13
N LEU A 505 -0.58 23.47 12.86
CA LEU A 505 0.13 22.29 12.37
C LEU A 505 1.63 22.56 12.43
N VAL A 506 2.37 21.72 13.16
CA VAL A 506 3.82 21.80 13.28
C VAL A 506 4.44 20.62 12.53
N VAL A 507 5.35 20.91 11.60
CA VAL A 507 6.06 19.91 10.82
C VAL A 507 7.47 19.74 11.41
N VAL A 508 7.77 18.53 11.84
CA VAL A 508 9.07 18.14 12.41
C VAL A 508 9.81 17.26 11.41
N ASP A 509 11.03 17.66 11.07
CA ASP A 509 11.98 16.81 10.35
C ASP A 509 12.63 15.86 11.35
N ALA A 510 12.43 14.56 11.14
CA ALA A 510 12.97 13.46 11.94
C ALA A 510 13.84 12.51 11.08
N ALA A 511 14.51 13.02 10.04
CA ALA A 511 15.46 12.25 9.24
C ALA A 511 16.58 11.65 10.10
N GLU A 512 17.06 12.40 11.09
CA GLU A 512 17.80 11.86 12.23
C GLU A 512 16.87 11.82 13.45
N PRO A 513 16.25 10.67 13.82
CA PRO A 513 15.17 10.62 14.82
C PRO A 513 15.54 11.20 16.20
N LEU A 514 16.82 11.08 16.60
CA LEU A 514 17.32 11.61 17.87
C LEU A 514 17.86 13.05 17.80
N LYS A 515 17.82 13.68 16.60
CA LYS A 515 18.15 15.10 16.39
C LYS A 515 17.08 15.78 15.53
N PRO A 516 15.80 15.72 15.93
CA PRO A 516 14.74 16.32 15.14
C PRO A 516 14.83 17.84 15.17
N ARG A 517 14.21 18.47 14.17
CA ARG A 517 14.11 19.94 14.09
C ARG A 517 12.72 20.36 13.62
N ILE A 518 12.25 21.51 14.10
CA ILE A 518 11.04 22.12 13.57
C ILE A 518 11.37 22.63 12.17
N ALA A 519 10.72 22.05 11.16
CA ALA A 519 10.89 22.45 9.77
C ALA A 519 9.94 23.62 9.44
N ALA A 520 8.69 23.53 9.88
CA ALA A 520 7.68 24.55 9.64
C ALA A 520 6.60 24.58 10.71
N ARG A 521 5.90 25.71 10.79
CA ARG A 521 4.68 25.91 11.58
C ARG A 521 3.66 26.60 10.70
N LEU A 522 2.44 26.09 10.70
CA LEU A 522 1.34 26.64 9.92
C LEU A 522 0.16 26.90 10.85
N SER A 523 -0.28 28.15 10.88
CA SER A 523 -1.50 28.60 11.57
C SER A 523 -2.70 28.59 10.62
N GLY A 524 -3.89 28.94 11.12
CA GLY A 524 -5.12 29.04 10.32
C GLY A 524 -6.10 27.89 10.55
N PHE A 525 -5.91 27.13 11.63
CA PHE A 525 -6.79 26.07 12.08
C PHE A 525 -7.52 26.49 13.35
N ARG A 526 -8.70 25.93 13.59
CA ARG A 526 -9.46 26.14 14.84
C ARG A 526 -9.53 24.85 15.64
N GLN A 527 -8.64 24.69 16.61
CA GLN A 527 -8.52 23.44 17.40
C GLN A 527 -8.36 22.21 16.51
N PRO A 528 -7.27 22.12 15.72
CA PRO A 528 -7.01 20.94 14.92
C PRO A 528 -6.84 19.72 15.83
N ALA A 529 -7.54 18.63 15.51
CA ALA A 529 -7.61 17.43 16.35
C ALA A 529 -6.87 16.24 15.74
N ALA A 530 -6.79 16.16 14.41
CA ALA A 530 -6.12 15.07 13.71
C ALA A 530 -5.52 15.54 12.38
N VAL A 531 -4.50 14.81 11.93
CA VAL A 531 -3.87 14.98 10.63
C VAL A 531 -3.63 13.63 9.98
N ALA A 532 -3.89 13.53 8.68
CA ALA A 532 -3.54 12.39 7.83
C ALA A 532 -2.76 12.89 6.61
N VAL A 533 -1.82 12.09 6.10
CA VAL A 533 -1.02 12.44 4.92
C VAL A 533 -1.23 11.41 3.82
N GLN A 534 -1.36 11.88 2.58
CA GLN A 534 -1.34 11.04 1.39
C GLN A 534 -0.61 11.76 0.26
N PHE A 535 0.57 11.24 -0.07
CA PHE A 535 1.46 11.80 -1.08
C PHE A 535 1.75 13.30 -0.82
N ARG A 536 1.22 14.22 -1.63
CA ARG A 536 1.55 15.65 -1.57
C ARG A 536 0.74 16.46 -0.56
N TYR A 537 -0.29 15.88 0.05
CA TYR A 537 -1.21 16.65 0.89
C TYR A 537 -1.35 16.08 2.29
N ALA A 538 -1.39 16.98 3.26
CA ALA A 538 -1.85 16.72 4.62
C ALA A 538 -3.28 17.23 4.79
N PHE A 539 -4.11 16.42 5.42
CA PHE A 539 -5.53 16.66 5.66
C PHE A 539 -5.73 16.84 7.15
N VAL A 540 -6.15 18.03 7.57
CA VAL A 540 -6.26 18.42 8.98
C VAL A 540 -7.72 18.59 9.36
N ALA A 541 -8.20 17.76 10.27
CA ALA A 541 -9.54 17.87 10.83
C ALA A 541 -9.54 18.90 11.97
N ASP A 542 -10.41 19.90 11.87
CA ASP A 542 -10.56 20.96 12.88
C ASP A 542 -12.03 21.38 13.01
N ARG A 543 -12.32 22.35 13.88
CA ARG A 543 -13.71 22.81 14.11
C ARG A 543 -14.36 23.50 12.90
N ASP A 544 -13.63 23.75 11.83
CA ASP A 544 -14.11 24.42 10.61
C ASP A 544 -14.40 23.39 9.51
N GLY A 545 -13.96 22.16 9.68
CA GLY A 545 -14.21 21.03 8.80
C GLY A 545 -12.94 20.25 8.53
N LEU A 546 -12.58 20.15 7.25
CA LEU A 546 -11.35 19.51 6.79
C LEU A 546 -10.52 20.50 5.99
N ALA A 547 -9.39 20.96 6.55
CA ALA A 547 -8.40 21.73 5.84
C ALA A 547 -7.45 20.81 5.06
N VAL A 548 -7.00 21.26 3.90
CA VAL A 548 -5.99 20.58 3.09
C VAL A 548 -4.77 21.48 2.98
N VAL A 549 -3.60 20.90 3.26
CA VAL A 549 -2.31 21.58 3.26
C VAL A 549 -1.44 20.92 2.20
N ASP A 550 -0.91 21.70 1.27
CA ASP A 550 0.15 21.25 0.36
C ASP A 550 1.45 21.07 1.17
N VAL A 551 1.97 19.85 1.15
CA VAL A 551 3.20 19.41 1.81
C VAL A 551 4.18 18.80 0.80
N THR A 552 4.08 19.20 -0.48
CA THR A 552 5.03 18.84 -1.53
C THR A 552 6.46 19.18 -1.13
N ASP A 553 6.63 20.34 -0.48
CA ASP A 553 7.81 20.68 0.33
C ASP A 553 7.39 20.79 1.81
N PRO A 554 7.67 19.78 2.64
CA PRO A 554 7.33 19.80 4.07
C PRO A 554 8.02 20.93 4.86
N GLY A 555 9.09 21.53 4.33
CA GLY A 555 9.76 22.70 4.93
C GLY A 555 9.04 24.02 4.65
N ALA A 556 8.11 24.05 3.70
CA ALA A 556 7.33 25.23 3.35
C ALA A 556 5.86 24.87 3.06
N PRO A 557 5.13 24.30 4.04
CA PRO A 557 3.74 23.88 3.86
C PRO A 557 2.82 25.10 3.69
N SER A 558 1.75 24.95 2.91
CA SER A 558 0.77 26.01 2.70
C SER A 558 -0.67 25.50 2.63
N LEU A 559 -1.62 26.27 3.15
CA LEU A 559 -3.04 25.93 3.06
C LEU A 559 -3.49 25.94 1.58
N ALA A 560 -4.04 24.83 1.12
CA ALA A 560 -4.41 24.60 -0.28
C ALA A 560 -5.93 24.64 -0.51
N GLY A 561 -6.72 24.14 0.44
CA GLY A 561 -8.17 24.07 0.31
C GLY A 561 -8.88 23.73 1.62
N ARG A 562 -10.22 23.78 1.60
CA ARG A 562 -11.04 23.42 2.76
C ARG A 562 -12.42 22.91 2.35
N ALA A 563 -12.85 21.80 2.96
CA ALA A 563 -14.25 21.39 3.00
C ALA A 563 -14.85 21.84 4.35
N ALA A 564 -15.95 22.57 4.30
CA ALA A 564 -16.61 23.15 5.48
C ALA A 564 -18.02 22.57 5.71
N GLY A 565 -18.71 23.05 6.75
CA GLY A 565 -20.10 22.66 7.06
C GLY A 565 -20.24 21.63 8.20
N PHE A 566 -19.14 21.21 8.80
CA PHE A 566 -19.06 20.29 9.93
C PHE A 566 -17.84 20.63 10.80
N ALA A 567 -17.79 20.06 12.01
CA ALA A 567 -16.63 20.18 12.90
C ALA A 567 -15.90 18.84 12.92
N GLY A 568 -14.70 18.80 12.34
CA GLY A 568 -13.86 17.60 12.28
C GLY A 568 -13.19 17.30 13.62
N ARG A 569 -13.14 16.01 13.96
CA ARG A 569 -12.49 15.49 15.18
C ARG A 569 -11.40 14.45 14.91
N SER A 570 -11.54 13.73 13.79
CA SER A 570 -10.57 12.77 13.28
C SER A 570 -10.73 12.67 11.77
N VAL A 571 -9.68 12.31 11.05
CA VAL A 571 -9.71 12.09 9.60
C VAL A 571 -8.99 10.80 9.23
N TYR A 572 -9.59 10.05 8.30
CA TYR A 572 -8.96 8.93 7.61
C TYR A 572 -9.11 9.14 6.11
N VAL A 573 -8.01 9.13 5.36
CA VAL A 573 -8.04 9.30 3.91
C VAL A 573 -7.73 7.96 3.25
N ALA A 574 -8.65 7.52 2.38
CA ALA A 574 -8.48 6.32 1.57
C ALA A 574 -8.73 6.65 0.09
N ARG A 575 -7.69 6.53 -0.73
CA ARG A 575 -7.68 6.95 -2.15
C ARG A 575 -8.21 8.37 -2.34
N THR A 576 -9.36 8.57 -2.98
CA THR A 576 -9.92 9.91 -3.28
C THR A 576 -10.99 10.35 -2.28
N TRP A 577 -11.14 9.64 -1.16
CA TRP A 577 -12.14 9.95 -0.15
C TRP A 577 -11.49 10.20 1.21
N ALA A 578 -11.89 11.28 1.87
CA ALA A 578 -11.62 11.52 3.27
C ALA A 578 -12.90 11.24 4.10
N TYR A 579 -12.74 10.43 5.14
CA TYR A 579 -13.78 10.09 6.11
C TYR A 579 -13.45 10.84 7.39
N VAL A 580 -14.31 11.79 7.76
CA VAL A 580 -14.05 12.70 8.88
C VAL A 580 -15.08 12.47 9.97
N ALA A 581 -14.61 12.19 11.19
CA ALA A 581 -15.47 12.11 12.36
C ALA A 581 -16.03 13.49 12.70
N ALA A 582 -17.36 13.62 12.72
CA ALA A 582 -18.06 14.91 12.82
C ALA A 582 -19.03 15.00 14.02
N GLY A 583 -18.76 14.26 15.11
CA GLY A 583 -19.59 14.27 16.32
C GLY A 583 -21.02 13.77 16.05
N GLU A 584 -22.02 14.55 16.47
CA GLU A 584 -23.46 14.24 16.27
C GLU A 584 -23.89 14.19 14.80
N LYS A 585 -23.09 14.80 13.90
CA LYS A 585 -23.32 14.73 12.45
C LYS A 585 -22.83 13.41 11.84
N GLY A 586 -22.27 12.50 12.64
CA GLY A 586 -21.78 11.20 12.21
C GLY A 586 -20.44 11.30 11.47
N VAL A 587 -20.36 10.67 10.30
CA VAL A 587 -19.18 10.69 9.42
C VAL A 587 -19.43 11.64 8.25
N ALA A 588 -18.54 12.61 8.05
CA ALA A 588 -18.51 13.41 6.83
C ALA A 588 -17.70 12.67 5.75
N LEU A 589 -18.33 12.43 4.61
CA LEU A 589 -17.72 11.87 3.41
C LEU A 589 -17.30 13.04 2.52
N VAL A 590 -15.99 13.23 2.35
CA VAL A 590 -15.42 14.35 1.59
C VAL A 590 -14.67 13.79 0.38
N ASP A 591 -15.06 14.25 -0.81
CA ASP A 591 -14.34 14.01 -2.05
C ASP A 591 -13.06 14.85 -2.06
N VAL A 592 -11.92 14.16 -2.16
CA VAL A 592 -10.58 14.73 -2.20
C VAL A 592 -9.81 14.26 -3.44
N GLU A 593 -10.51 13.86 -4.51
CA GLU A 593 -9.88 13.57 -5.81
C GLU A 593 -9.00 14.74 -6.27
N ARG A 594 -9.50 15.97 -6.08
CA ARG A 594 -8.77 17.23 -6.25
C ARG A 594 -8.53 17.87 -4.88
N PRO A 595 -7.38 17.60 -4.21
CA PRO A 595 -7.16 18.03 -2.83
C PRO A 595 -7.18 19.55 -2.61
N GLU A 596 -6.87 20.35 -3.63
CA GLU A 596 -6.95 21.82 -3.57
C GLU A 596 -8.40 22.35 -3.61
N ALA A 597 -9.37 21.53 -4.04
CA ALA A 597 -10.79 21.85 -4.10
C ALA A 597 -11.65 20.73 -3.47
N PRO A 598 -11.45 20.42 -2.17
CA PRO A 598 -12.13 19.31 -1.51
C PRO A 598 -13.62 19.62 -1.36
N ARG A 599 -14.50 18.64 -1.57
CA ARG A 599 -15.95 18.83 -1.56
C ARG A 599 -16.63 17.89 -0.57
N LEU A 600 -17.39 18.44 0.37
CA LEU A 600 -18.29 17.64 1.19
C LEU A 600 -19.37 17.01 0.30
N ASP A 601 -19.39 15.68 0.22
CA ASP A 601 -20.43 14.94 -0.51
C ASP A 601 -21.66 14.73 0.37
N ARG A 602 -21.45 14.26 1.61
CA ARG A 602 -22.54 13.94 2.54
C ARG A 602 -22.08 13.93 3.99
N LEU A 603 -22.98 14.33 4.88
CA LEU A 603 -22.93 14.00 6.31
C LEU A 603 -23.84 12.78 6.57
N TRP A 604 -23.29 11.71 7.13
CA TRP A 604 -24.00 10.47 7.35
C TRP A 604 -23.92 10.04 8.81
N ASN A 605 -25.05 9.96 9.50
CA ASN A 605 -25.15 9.58 10.91
C ASN A 605 -26.04 8.35 11.16
N ALA A 606 -26.28 7.54 10.13
CA ALA A 606 -27.13 6.35 10.18
C ALA A 606 -28.52 6.62 10.79
N ASP A 607 -29.21 7.66 10.29
CA ASP A 607 -30.53 8.09 10.74
C ASP A 607 -30.58 8.38 12.26
N GLY A 608 -29.52 9.01 12.77
CA GLY A 608 -29.37 9.38 14.19
C GLY A 608 -28.89 8.25 15.09
N ARG A 609 -28.51 7.08 14.54
CA ARG A 609 -27.90 5.99 15.33
C ARG A 609 -26.46 6.28 15.74
N LEU A 610 -25.74 7.09 14.96
CA LEU A 610 -24.45 7.65 15.37
C LEU A 610 -24.69 8.96 16.14
N LYS A 611 -24.17 9.03 17.37
CA LYS A 611 -24.48 10.07 18.35
C LYS A 611 -23.30 10.97 18.65
N ASP A 612 -22.08 10.45 18.63
CA ASP A 612 -20.88 11.16 19.07
C ASP A 612 -19.66 10.59 18.37
N THR A 613 -19.60 10.74 17.04
CA THR A 613 -18.51 10.16 16.25
C THR A 613 -17.18 10.89 16.54
N ARG A 614 -16.22 10.14 17.08
CA ARG A 614 -14.89 10.63 17.53
C ARG A 614 -13.75 10.16 16.63
N ASP A 615 -13.83 8.95 16.10
CA ASP A 615 -12.81 8.41 15.20
C ASP A 615 -13.42 7.50 14.12
N VAL A 616 -12.74 7.39 12.99
CA VAL A 616 -13.12 6.50 11.88
C VAL A 616 -11.86 5.87 11.27
N LYS A 617 -11.93 4.57 10.96
CA LYS A 617 -10.86 3.85 10.23
C LYS A 617 -11.48 3.05 9.11
N VAL A 618 -10.84 3.06 7.94
CA VAL A 618 -11.34 2.37 6.74
C VAL A 618 -10.41 1.22 6.36
N ALA A 619 -11.00 0.09 5.99
CA ALA A 619 -10.28 -1.11 5.60
C ALA A 619 -11.10 -1.93 4.58
N SER A 620 -10.40 -2.77 3.81
CA SER A 620 -11.03 -3.71 2.90
C SER A 620 -11.00 -5.13 3.46
N THR A 621 -12.12 -5.82 3.39
CA THR A 621 -12.21 -7.26 3.63
C THR A 621 -12.83 -7.89 2.38
N ASN A 622 -12.07 -8.80 1.76
CA ASN A 622 -12.41 -9.39 0.47
C ASN A 622 -12.74 -8.33 -0.60
N ALA A 623 -13.95 -8.37 -1.16
CA ALA A 623 -14.36 -7.49 -2.26
C ALA A 623 -14.96 -6.15 -1.81
N SER A 624 -15.09 -5.90 -0.50
CA SER A 624 -15.85 -4.78 0.07
C SER A 624 -14.99 -3.86 0.93
N LEU A 625 -15.35 -2.58 0.95
CA LEU A 625 -14.76 -1.55 1.81
C LEU A 625 -15.66 -1.33 3.03
N PHE A 626 -15.06 -1.16 4.20
CA PHE A 626 -15.74 -0.95 5.47
C PHE A 626 -15.15 0.24 6.22
N ALA A 627 -15.99 1.00 6.92
CA ALA A 627 -15.59 1.94 7.95
C ALA A 627 -15.93 1.36 9.32
N TYR A 628 -15.01 1.54 10.27
CA TYR A 628 -15.22 1.30 11.69
C TYR A 628 -15.25 2.66 12.37
N VAL A 629 -16.25 2.90 13.21
CA VAL A 629 -16.55 4.22 13.78
C VAL A 629 -16.57 4.10 15.30
N ALA A 630 -15.73 4.88 15.99
CA ALA A 630 -15.83 5.09 17.42
C ALA A 630 -16.83 6.22 17.69
N ASP A 631 -17.98 5.88 18.24
CA ASP A 631 -19.14 6.75 18.41
C ASP A 631 -19.38 7.17 19.86
N GLY A 632 -18.31 7.39 20.63
CA GLY A 632 -18.40 7.83 22.02
C GLY A 632 -19.30 6.91 22.83
N VAL A 633 -20.37 7.44 23.41
CA VAL A 633 -21.34 6.67 24.21
C VAL A 633 -22.15 5.64 23.39
N GLY A 634 -22.18 5.76 22.07
CA GLY A 634 -22.76 4.76 21.17
C GLY A 634 -21.88 3.52 21.00
N GLY A 635 -20.59 3.61 21.34
CA GLY A 635 -19.61 2.55 21.23
C GLY A 635 -19.04 2.38 19.82
N LEU A 636 -18.80 1.15 19.40
CA LEU A 636 -18.27 0.84 18.06
C LEU A 636 -19.41 0.65 17.06
N ALA A 637 -19.26 1.18 15.84
CA ALA A 637 -20.10 0.82 14.70
C ALA A 637 -19.25 0.31 13.52
N ALA A 638 -19.72 -0.74 12.85
CA ALA A 638 -19.19 -1.21 11.59
C ALA A 638 -20.15 -0.83 10.45
N VAL A 639 -19.59 -0.24 9.40
CA VAL A 639 -20.31 0.37 8.29
C VAL A 639 -19.77 -0.19 7.00
N GLN A 640 -20.63 -0.79 6.18
CA GLN A 640 -20.25 -1.19 4.83
C GLN A 640 -20.30 0.02 3.92
N LEU A 641 -19.18 0.34 3.27
CA LEU A 641 -19.04 1.48 2.36
C LEU A 641 -19.23 1.08 0.90
N THR A 642 -18.87 -0.14 0.53
CA THR A 642 -19.09 -0.67 -0.82
C THR A 642 -19.46 -2.15 -0.78
N SER A 643 -20.29 -2.58 -1.72
CA SER A 643 -20.48 -3.99 -2.09
C SER A 643 -20.80 -4.13 -3.57
N PRO A 644 -20.65 -5.36 -4.12
CA PRO A 644 -21.15 -5.70 -5.44
C PRO A 644 -22.63 -5.35 -5.69
N GLU A 645 -23.47 -5.41 -4.65
CA GLU A 645 -24.91 -5.12 -4.78
C GLU A 645 -25.27 -3.64 -4.64
N THR A 646 -24.43 -2.82 -3.99
CA THR A 646 -24.78 -1.43 -3.64
C THR A 646 -24.07 -0.41 -4.51
N VAL A 647 -22.85 -0.71 -4.96
CA VAL A 647 -22.00 0.26 -5.63
C VAL A 647 -21.62 -0.25 -7.02
N PRO A 648 -22.25 0.27 -8.09
CA PRO A 648 -21.82 -0.01 -9.46
C PRO A 648 -20.34 0.33 -9.65
N GLY A 649 -19.59 -0.55 -10.30
CA GLY A 649 -18.15 -0.33 -10.50
C GLY A 649 -17.32 -0.37 -9.21
N TYR A 650 -17.77 -1.06 -8.15
CA TYR A 650 -17.00 -1.24 -6.90
C TYR A 650 -15.56 -1.78 -7.08
N LEU A 651 -15.27 -2.40 -8.24
CA LEU A 651 -13.94 -2.85 -8.64
C LEU A 651 -13.04 -1.75 -9.22
N GLY A 652 -13.54 -0.55 -9.48
CA GLY A 652 -12.75 0.59 -9.92
C GLY A 652 -11.79 1.11 -8.85
N LEU A 653 -10.96 2.10 -9.23
CA LEU A 653 -9.98 2.71 -8.33
C LEU A 653 -10.64 3.36 -7.12
N SER A 654 -11.65 4.21 -7.28
CA SER A 654 -12.20 4.91 -6.12
C SER A 654 -13.71 5.05 -6.25
N PRO A 655 -14.46 3.93 -6.15
CA PRO A 655 -15.90 3.98 -6.26
C PRO A 655 -16.47 4.86 -5.15
N ARG A 656 -17.53 5.62 -5.47
CA ARG A 656 -18.21 6.46 -4.48
C ARG A 656 -18.77 5.58 -3.36
N PRO A 657 -18.42 5.83 -2.08
CA PRO A 657 -18.91 5.03 -0.97
C PRO A 657 -20.40 5.27 -0.71
N GLU A 658 -21.14 4.18 -0.46
CA GLU A 658 -22.52 4.19 0.00
C GLU A 658 -22.62 3.56 1.39
N PRO A 659 -22.51 4.37 2.46
CA PRO A 659 -22.44 3.86 3.82
C PRO A 659 -23.76 3.20 4.27
N ARG A 660 -23.66 1.98 4.79
CA ARG A 660 -24.74 1.23 5.43
C ARG A 660 -24.27 0.69 6.77
N LEU A 661 -25.00 1.02 7.83
CA LEU A 661 -24.72 0.49 9.17
C LEU A 661 -25.04 -1.00 9.20
N ILE A 662 -24.04 -1.83 9.50
CA ILE A 662 -24.19 -3.29 9.48
C ILE A 662 -24.02 -3.92 10.87
N ALA A 663 -23.27 -3.29 11.77
CA ALA A 663 -23.10 -3.78 13.13
C ALA A 663 -22.83 -2.63 14.11
N THR A 664 -23.20 -2.83 15.37
CA THR A 664 -22.91 -1.92 16.48
C THR A 664 -22.54 -2.70 17.72
N ARG A 665 -21.74 -2.09 18.60
CA ARG A 665 -21.47 -2.59 19.94
C ARG A 665 -21.41 -1.43 20.91
N ARG A 666 -22.15 -1.54 22.01
CA ARG A 666 -21.93 -0.65 23.15
C ARG A 666 -20.68 -1.12 23.91
N THR A 667 -19.66 -0.26 23.92
CA THR A 667 -18.42 -0.42 24.69
C THR A 667 -18.67 -0.16 26.18
N ARG A 668 -17.69 -0.48 27.06
CA ARG A 668 -17.86 -0.22 28.50
C ARG A 668 -17.75 1.27 28.83
N GLY A 669 -16.77 1.94 28.23
CA GLY A 669 -16.63 3.39 28.24
C GLY A 669 -16.98 4.03 26.90
N PRO A 670 -16.92 5.37 26.78
CA PRO A 670 -17.07 6.04 25.50
C PRO A 670 -15.97 5.62 24.51
N ALA A 671 -16.33 5.12 23.33
CA ALA A 671 -15.37 4.83 22.28
C ALA A 671 -14.75 6.12 21.73
N VAL A 672 -13.45 6.34 21.95
CA VAL A 672 -12.76 7.60 21.60
C VAL A 672 -11.75 7.46 20.46
N ALA A 673 -11.21 6.27 20.25
CA ALA A 673 -10.18 6.02 19.24
C ALA A 673 -10.25 4.60 18.70
N LEU A 674 -9.72 4.41 17.49
CA LEU A 674 -9.59 3.11 16.85
C LEU A 674 -8.16 2.89 16.37
N SER A 675 -7.66 1.65 16.44
CA SER A 675 -6.43 1.31 15.74
C SER A 675 -6.62 1.43 14.24
N LYS A 676 -5.66 2.05 13.55
CA LYS A 676 -5.50 1.87 12.11
C LYS A 676 -5.22 0.38 11.81
N GLY A 677 -5.74 -0.11 10.69
CA GLY A 677 -5.46 -1.46 10.21
C GLY A 677 -4.04 -1.62 9.65
N LEU A 678 -3.64 -2.87 9.43
CA LEU A 678 -2.40 -3.21 8.73
C LEU A 678 -2.40 -2.62 7.32
N ASP A 679 -1.37 -1.85 6.98
CA ASP A 679 -1.13 -1.38 5.62
C ASP A 679 -0.77 -2.57 4.72
N ARG A 680 -1.44 -2.72 3.57
CA ARG A 680 -1.21 -3.87 2.65
C ARG A 680 -0.78 -3.48 1.23
N ASP A 681 -0.83 -2.19 0.89
CA ASP A 681 -0.39 -1.62 -0.38
C ASP A 681 0.80 -0.66 -0.25
N ARG A 682 1.50 -0.70 0.90
CA ARG A 682 2.68 0.10 1.18
C ARG A 682 3.96 -0.74 1.04
N ALA A 683 4.89 -0.28 0.22
CA ALA A 683 6.23 -0.87 0.06
C ALA A 683 7.36 0.12 0.36
N ALA A 684 7.09 1.42 0.19
CA ALA A 684 7.97 2.50 0.60
C ALA A 684 7.22 3.56 1.41
N ASP A 685 7.95 4.32 2.21
CA ASP A 685 7.43 5.52 2.86
C ASP A 685 7.55 6.77 1.96
N GLU A 686 7.03 7.89 2.45
CA GLU A 686 7.02 9.18 1.76
C GLU A 686 8.43 9.77 1.57
N SER A 687 9.44 9.24 2.26
CA SER A 687 10.86 9.59 2.15
C SER A 687 11.65 8.57 1.32
N GLY A 688 10.97 7.61 0.67
CA GLY A 688 11.57 6.61 -0.20
C GLY A 688 12.31 5.49 0.53
N HIS A 689 12.10 5.32 1.84
CA HIS A 689 12.64 4.17 2.57
C HIS A 689 11.78 2.96 2.30
N GLN A 690 12.43 1.83 2.06
CA GLN A 690 11.77 0.54 1.91
C GLN A 690 11.21 0.05 3.25
N VAL A 691 9.98 -0.48 3.22
CA VAL A 691 9.28 -1.00 4.41
C VAL A 691 8.87 -2.47 4.22
N SER A 692 8.77 -2.91 2.97
CA SER A 692 8.33 -4.26 2.61
C SER A 692 9.39 -5.00 1.81
N VAL A 693 9.43 -6.33 1.96
CA VAL A 693 10.39 -7.18 1.27
C VAL A 693 10.07 -7.29 -0.23
N PHE A 694 11.12 -7.33 -1.06
CA PHE A 694 11.02 -7.62 -2.48
C PHE A 694 11.66 -8.98 -2.75
N ASN A 695 10.90 -9.97 -3.22
CA ASN A 695 11.38 -11.36 -3.32
C ASN A 695 12.27 -11.63 -4.55
N ARG A 696 13.05 -10.62 -4.97
CA ARG A 696 13.90 -10.63 -6.16
C ARG A 696 15.19 -9.88 -5.85
N LEU A 697 16.33 -10.47 -6.20
CA LEU A 697 17.65 -9.94 -5.90
C LEU A 697 17.84 -8.51 -6.45
N GLY A 698 17.99 -7.53 -5.54
CA GLY A 698 18.15 -6.11 -5.88
C GLY A 698 16.91 -5.39 -6.40
N ALA A 699 15.76 -6.07 -6.47
CA ALA A 699 14.50 -5.38 -6.72
C ALA A 699 14.08 -4.59 -5.48
N ARG A 700 13.45 -3.44 -5.67
CA ARG A 700 13.13 -2.52 -4.58
C ARG A 700 12.07 -1.50 -5.00
N PRO A 701 11.44 -0.77 -4.06
CA PRO A 701 10.68 0.42 -4.42
C PRO A 701 11.63 1.54 -4.87
N PHE A 702 11.07 2.64 -5.37
CA PHE A 702 11.85 3.84 -5.63
C PHE A 702 12.44 4.43 -4.34
N ASN A 703 13.62 5.05 -4.45
CA ASN A 703 14.14 5.91 -3.40
C ASN A 703 13.59 7.35 -3.53
N ALA A 704 13.92 8.22 -2.58
CA ALA A 704 13.42 9.60 -2.54
C ALA A 704 13.64 10.38 -3.84
N ASP A 705 14.85 10.30 -4.41
CA ASP A 705 15.21 11.06 -5.60
C ASP A 705 14.51 10.53 -6.86
N GLU A 706 14.35 9.21 -6.96
CA GLU A 706 13.60 8.56 -8.02
C GLU A 706 12.11 8.92 -7.95
N MET A 707 11.51 8.91 -6.75
CA MET A 707 10.13 9.36 -6.56
C MET A 707 9.97 10.83 -6.94
N ARG A 708 10.82 11.71 -6.41
CA ARG A 708 10.76 13.16 -6.67
C ARG A 708 10.86 13.50 -8.15
N ARG A 709 11.66 12.78 -8.94
CA ARG A 709 11.75 13.01 -10.39
C ARG A 709 10.45 12.78 -11.14
N LEU A 710 9.47 12.09 -10.56
CA LEU A 710 8.15 11.88 -11.17
C LEU A 710 7.21 13.08 -10.97
N TYR A 711 7.45 13.93 -9.98
CA TYR A 711 6.55 15.06 -9.66
C TYR A 711 7.26 16.40 -9.41
N LEU A 712 8.60 16.44 -9.38
CA LEU A 712 9.40 17.65 -9.22
C LEU A 712 10.42 17.77 -10.35
N ARG A 713 10.64 19.01 -10.80
CA ARG A 713 11.73 19.42 -11.69
C ARG A 713 12.32 20.72 -11.20
N SER A 714 13.64 20.75 -11.00
CA SER A 714 14.34 21.94 -10.49
C SER A 714 13.71 22.49 -9.20
N GLY A 715 13.25 21.60 -8.31
CA GLY A 715 12.60 21.96 -7.04
C GLY A 715 11.15 22.47 -7.16
N ARG A 716 10.57 22.52 -8.36
CA ARG A 716 9.18 22.95 -8.58
C ARG A 716 8.30 21.76 -8.96
N LEU A 717 7.02 21.85 -8.60
CA LEU A 717 6.01 20.88 -9.03
C LEU A 717 6.03 20.78 -10.56
N TYR A 718 6.17 19.55 -11.05
CA TYR A 718 6.07 19.21 -12.46
C TYR A 718 4.74 18.52 -12.72
N THR A 719 3.91 19.17 -13.52
CA THR A 719 2.61 18.63 -13.95
C THR A 719 2.61 18.33 -15.44
N VAL A 720 1.72 17.44 -15.87
CA VAL A 720 1.58 17.02 -17.26
C VAL A 720 0.12 17.02 -17.71
N ILE A 721 -0.08 17.08 -19.01
CA ILE A 721 -1.30 16.67 -19.73
C ILE A 721 -0.94 15.50 -20.65
N ASP A 722 -1.94 14.81 -21.19
CA ASP A 722 -1.73 13.67 -22.11
C ASP A 722 -1.53 14.09 -23.58
N GLU A 723 -1.50 15.39 -23.84
CA GLU A 723 -1.17 16.00 -25.13
C GLU A 723 0.30 16.43 -25.18
N PRO A 724 0.90 16.58 -26.39
CA PRO A 724 2.27 17.05 -26.51
C PRO A 724 2.50 18.43 -25.86
N PRO A 725 3.63 18.65 -25.17
CA PRO A 725 3.93 19.91 -24.48
C PRO A 725 4.24 21.09 -25.42
N GLY A 726 4.29 20.84 -26.73
CA GLY A 726 4.62 21.82 -27.77
C GLY A 726 4.84 21.13 -29.12
N ALA A 727 5.24 21.89 -30.14
CA ALA A 727 5.58 21.32 -31.44
C ALA A 727 6.79 20.37 -31.34
N PRO A 728 6.82 19.26 -32.11
CA PRO A 728 7.98 18.38 -32.14
C PRO A 728 9.17 19.12 -32.71
N GLU A 729 10.36 18.84 -32.17
CA GLU A 729 11.62 19.28 -32.74
C GLU A 729 11.71 18.78 -34.19
N THR A 730 11.64 19.71 -35.13
CA THR A 730 12.02 19.47 -36.51
C THR A 730 13.53 19.46 -36.55
N ARG A 731 14.15 18.33 -36.93
CA ARG A 731 15.58 18.37 -37.28
C ARG A 731 15.76 19.44 -38.38
N PRO A 732 16.80 20.29 -38.30
CA PRO A 732 17.20 21.07 -39.46
C PRO A 732 17.53 20.16 -40.65
#